data_AF-A0A9D6RQ89-F1
#
_entry.id   AF-A0A9D6RQ89-F1
#
_cell.length_a   1.000
_cell.length_b   1.000
_cell.length_c   1.000
_cell.angle_alpha   90.00
_cell.angle_beta   90.00
_cell.angle_gamma   90.00
#
_symmetry.space_group_name_H-M   'P 1'
#
loop_
_entity.id
_entity.type
_entity.pdbx_description
1 polymer ?
#
loop_
_entity_poly.entity_id
_entity_poly.type
_entity_poly.pdbx_seq_one_letter_code
_entity_poly.pdbx_strand_id
1 'polypeptide(L)'
;MTTTTTESEQVEKAGERAERIPVEEAERRFWQMMEEPLAQAVEIGSADIVVGIPFYNEVDTICSVAQTVREGLEEFYPGQKAIITAVGSPVGSECLEAFRGMPQSETIRHIAFLLDDARLNGKGWAIRAALEIARMVGADLAILEADLKSEERNGEMAGLAPNWIHLLLEPIKREGMDLVVSHFNRHYLESPISTQLVYPLLTAIYDCPIHDALGGQWGISHRLLRTYLQNSFSRQSTEIGSYGIDVWLATKAATSGIKICECNLGLKIPGASGKMELKLRHTAETLFERIVADREWWAQKEIVEIPLRHYLPNFGARQVQPTRWVDINAGQLLSKYRRGFNRFHRIYSAILPDDIHQQLGALAGSNIEDFSVPDSLWVRTIYHFLLAFAFNRDFDKGDLISAIIPLFEGRLAGFTFETQSLWKKLASLRRRQAQELVALEAASQIEALVDEFVLQKQELLLKWESSEEALKPPVPKVTYREFIPNVHLVVPLEVNSPAGYPVTANAIYETIFARYRTEFDDFIYNNLGVARDADSSQIVQQIDDFMCRVESQLDSVLLPGDLSTVEGTRRVVETIVGYFRREDIFALNPGMAYRILSKNIPSGLLTRLGYPSWPALLREYEVNEVLALANWSEGPDYEEAILALLRRTIQPEDFESTTLQPMVVSYEQLPSLLEVGECSSLCKLAGRIVVSNLRKGMGGEFPKLRYFTTIAKMIIEMERLGKIWRRWADEKRELRDKVVNSLEGHWGREPLSAHNIFENGHQRVLVQRVKELVQQIVGTVGDNATSLALAADLQKVAASYHLAMTLPDGTFVPCSAWSWASYSSKGGVGLPTPLSLHVERDWASQDFLVEYFEASGGKEEAVDEKIVELMEQGKEWQDLAPILLGTAKEADAIIQMEPAPPPQPSAGALIRYDRNPILKPIKKHAWESKYVLNPGSIRLGKKVYLVYRATGKDNISRLGLAVSEDGFKISERLEQPIFEPKSSNEEKGCEDARLTLIGGRIFMLYTAYSSIAAQIGLASIAVNDFLGFKWQAWRRHGMVFPGFPDKDGALFPEQFDGKYAMLHRVDPHIWITFSSHLSCPWPRKEHKILTDSTYGMLWDGKKIGGGAPPIKTRYGWLLITHGVDYLRVYRLGVLLLDLVDPTVVIYRSPNAILEPQEKYEKGEPGKDWVPNVVFTCGAVPREDEKDMLGAEDELLVYYGAADSVIGVATARVSDLIPSEYLND
;
A
#
# COMPACT_ATOMS: atom_id res chain seq x y z
N MET A 1 -46.72 -56.52 10.53
CA MET A 1 -45.39 -57.11 10.29
C MET A 1 -45.25 -57.36 8.80
N THR A 2 -44.55 -56.44 8.13
CA THR A 2 -43.77 -56.52 6.87
C THR A 2 -43.70 -55.08 6.36
N THR A 3 -42.60 -54.41 6.68
CA THR A 3 -42.28 -53.04 6.27
C THR A 3 -41.43 -53.08 5.00
N THR A 4 -41.98 -52.56 3.90
CA THR A 4 -41.25 -52.13 2.71
C THR A 4 -41.03 -50.62 2.82
N THR A 5 -39.78 -50.22 3.02
CA THR A 5 -39.29 -48.83 3.05
C THR A 5 -39.24 -48.24 1.63
N THR A 6 -39.81 -47.05 1.47
CA THR A 6 -39.91 -46.28 0.22
C THR A 6 -38.75 -45.28 0.08
N GLU A 7 -38.42 -44.95 -1.17
CA GLU A 7 -37.29 -44.16 -1.70
C GLU A 7 -37.10 -42.72 -1.17
N SER A 8 -37.85 -42.29 -0.14
CA SER A 8 -37.71 -40.96 0.45
C SER A 8 -36.50 -40.81 1.38
N GLU A 9 -35.89 -41.91 1.83
CA GLU A 9 -34.73 -41.89 2.74
C GLU A 9 -33.35 -41.88 2.03
N GLN A 10 -33.31 -41.95 0.69
CA GLN A 10 -32.06 -41.82 -0.07
C GLN A 10 -31.72 -40.38 -0.52
N VAL A 11 -32.65 -39.43 -0.40
CA VAL A 11 -32.42 -38.03 -0.77
C VAL A 11 -31.69 -37.24 0.34
N GLU A 12 -31.70 -37.72 1.59
CA GLU A 12 -31.00 -37.07 2.72
C GLU A 12 -29.52 -37.46 2.88
N LYS A 13 -28.98 -38.36 2.03
CA LYS A 13 -27.56 -38.75 2.06
C LYS A 13 -26.71 -38.28 0.86
N ALA A 14 -27.29 -37.54 -0.08
CA ALA A 14 -26.54 -36.96 -1.21
C ALA A 14 -25.99 -35.54 -0.93
N GLY A 15 -26.04 -35.10 0.33
CA GLY A 15 -25.52 -33.82 0.82
C GLY A 15 -24.19 -33.93 1.55
N GLU A 16 -23.37 -34.96 1.27
CA GLU A 16 -21.96 -34.91 1.66
C GLU A 16 -21.30 -33.76 0.89
N ARG A 17 -21.02 -32.65 1.60
CA ARG A 17 -20.09 -31.61 1.14
C ARG A 17 -18.80 -32.32 0.72
N ALA A 18 -18.56 -32.47 -0.58
CA ALA A 18 -17.21 -32.69 -1.06
C ALA A 18 -16.37 -31.52 -0.51
N GLU A 19 -15.38 -31.83 0.34
CA GLU A 19 -14.45 -30.81 0.85
C GLU A 19 -13.90 -30.02 -0.33
N ARG A 20 -14.03 -28.67 -0.28
CA ARG A 20 -13.40 -27.79 -1.27
C ARG A 20 -11.89 -28.05 -1.21
N ILE A 21 -11.34 -28.69 -2.25
CA ILE A 21 -9.90 -28.87 -2.37
C ILE A 21 -9.24 -27.53 -2.70
N PRO A 22 -8.03 -27.25 -2.16
CA PRO A 22 -7.25 -26.09 -2.58
C PRO A 22 -7.03 -26.10 -4.10
N VAL A 23 -7.03 -24.90 -4.71
CA VAL A 23 -6.91 -24.73 -6.17
C VAL A 23 -5.63 -25.39 -6.69
N GLU A 24 -4.54 -25.34 -5.92
CA GLU A 24 -3.25 -25.94 -6.27
C GLU A 24 -3.31 -27.48 -6.31
N GLU A 25 -4.17 -28.11 -5.49
CA GLU A 25 -4.37 -29.56 -5.54
C GLU A 25 -5.23 -29.95 -6.76
N ALA A 26 -6.30 -29.19 -7.04
CA ALA A 26 -7.14 -29.40 -8.21
C ALA A 26 -6.33 -29.30 -9.52
N GLU A 27 -5.47 -28.28 -9.62
CA GLU A 27 -4.55 -28.08 -10.75
C GLU A 27 -3.61 -29.27 -10.95
N ARG A 28 -2.95 -29.73 -9.88
CA ARG A 28 -1.99 -30.84 -9.96
C ARG A 28 -2.67 -32.11 -10.47
N ARG A 29 -3.86 -32.42 -9.96
CA ARG A 29 -4.64 -33.60 -10.36
C ARG A 29 -5.13 -33.48 -11.80
N PHE A 30 -5.58 -32.30 -12.22
CA PHE A 30 -5.97 -32.05 -13.60
C PHE A 30 -4.81 -32.35 -14.56
N TRP A 31 -3.61 -31.84 -14.26
CA TRP A 31 -2.44 -32.08 -15.11
C TRP A 31 -2.03 -33.55 -15.16
N GLN A 32 -2.11 -34.28 -14.05
CA GLN A 32 -1.87 -35.74 -14.02
C GLN A 32 -2.81 -36.49 -14.97
N MET A 33 -4.09 -36.11 -15.01
CA MET A 33 -5.07 -36.72 -15.92
C MET A 33 -4.87 -36.33 -17.38
N MET A 34 -4.30 -35.15 -17.63
CA MET A 34 -4.01 -34.66 -18.97
C MET A 34 -2.73 -35.25 -19.58
N GLU A 35 -1.88 -35.96 -18.81
CA GLU A 35 -0.62 -36.52 -19.31
C GLU A 35 -0.81 -37.43 -20.54
N GLU A 36 -1.70 -38.42 -20.43
CA GLU A 36 -1.97 -39.36 -21.53
C GLU A 36 -2.70 -38.69 -22.72
N PRO A 37 -3.80 -37.93 -22.53
CA PRO A 37 -4.46 -37.23 -23.63
C PRO A 37 -3.56 -36.23 -24.37
N LEU A 38 -2.68 -35.52 -23.65
CA LEU A 38 -1.73 -34.60 -24.28
C LEU A 38 -0.60 -35.35 -25.00
N ALA A 39 -0.16 -36.50 -24.49
CA ALA A 39 0.77 -37.36 -25.22
C ALA A 39 0.16 -37.84 -26.55
N GLN A 40 -1.11 -38.27 -26.55
CA GLN A 40 -1.84 -38.62 -27.78
C GLN A 40 -1.95 -37.43 -28.75
N ALA A 41 -2.22 -36.23 -28.23
CA ALA A 41 -2.26 -35.01 -29.02
C ALA A 41 -0.89 -34.70 -29.68
N VAL A 42 0.21 -34.90 -28.94
CA VAL A 42 1.58 -34.74 -29.45
C VAL A 42 1.90 -35.78 -30.53
N GLU A 43 1.47 -37.03 -30.37
CA GLU A 43 1.64 -38.09 -31.39
C GLU A 43 0.89 -37.76 -32.70
N ILE A 44 -0.30 -37.16 -32.60
CA ILE A 44 -1.06 -36.68 -33.77
C ILE A 44 -0.34 -35.51 -34.47
N GLY A 45 0.46 -34.74 -33.73
CA GLY A 45 1.29 -33.66 -34.23
C GLY A 45 0.55 -32.33 -34.35
N SER A 46 -0.21 -32.13 -35.43
CA SER A 46 -0.93 -30.88 -35.70
C SER A 46 -2.33 -31.15 -36.27
N ALA A 47 -3.30 -30.31 -35.88
CA ALA A 47 -4.66 -30.33 -36.42
C ALA A 47 -5.14 -28.91 -36.72
N ASP A 48 -6.03 -28.77 -37.71
CA ASP A 48 -6.65 -27.50 -38.08
C ASP A 48 -7.91 -27.22 -37.23
N ILE A 49 -8.57 -28.28 -36.77
CA ILE A 49 -9.84 -28.23 -36.03
C ILE A 49 -9.82 -29.24 -34.88
N VAL A 50 -10.27 -28.83 -33.70
CA VAL A 50 -10.70 -29.72 -32.61
C VAL A 50 -12.20 -29.52 -32.38
N VAL A 51 -12.93 -30.61 -32.20
CA VAL A 51 -14.33 -30.58 -31.73
C VAL A 51 -14.40 -31.27 -30.37
N GLY A 52 -14.64 -30.50 -29.32
CA GLY A 52 -14.78 -30.98 -27.95
C GLY A 52 -16.22 -31.34 -27.60
N ILE A 53 -16.41 -32.54 -27.08
CA ILE A 53 -17.69 -33.10 -26.65
C ILE A 53 -17.59 -33.45 -25.15
N PRO A 54 -17.89 -32.51 -24.24
CA PRO A 54 -18.02 -32.83 -22.82
C PRO A 54 -19.23 -33.74 -22.57
N PHE A 55 -19.04 -34.80 -21.78
CA PHE A 55 -20.10 -35.75 -21.43
C PHE A 55 -20.11 -36.12 -19.94
N TYR A 56 -21.28 -36.49 -19.43
CA TYR A 56 -21.50 -36.99 -18.08
C TYR A 56 -21.90 -38.47 -18.11
N ASN A 57 -23.06 -38.81 -18.67
CA ASN A 57 -23.55 -40.18 -18.84
C ASN A 57 -24.54 -40.33 -20.01
N GLU A 58 -24.34 -39.56 -21.08
CA GLU A 58 -25.21 -39.49 -22.26
C GLU A 58 -24.96 -40.64 -23.27
N VAL A 59 -25.01 -41.89 -22.81
CA VAL A 59 -24.70 -43.08 -23.63
C VAL A 59 -25.56 -43.14 -24.90
N ASP A 60 -26.82 -42.72 -24.79
CA ASP A 60 -27.80 -42.77 -25.88
C ASP A 60 -27.54 -41.77 -27.01
N THR A 61 -26.82 -40.66 -26.75
CA THR A 61 -26.69 -39.56 -27.71
C THR A 61 -25.25 -39.28 -28.13
N ILE A 62 -24.24 -39.56 -27.30
CA ILE A 62 -22.84 -39.19 -27.57
C ILE A 62 -22.32 -39.68 -28.94
N CYS A 63 -22.61 -40.93 -29.32
CA CYS A 63 -22.18 -41.49 -30.60
C CYS A 63 -22.91 -40.84 -31.78
N SER A 64 -24.19 -40.49 -31.62
CA SER A 64 -24.94 -39.77 -32.64
C SER A 64 -24.37 -38.36 -32.83
N VAL A 65 -24.03 -37.67 -31.74
CA VAL A 65 -23.41 -36.34 -31.81
C VAL A 65 -22.10 -36.44 -32.55
N ALA A 66 -21.20 -37.32 -32.12
CA ALA A 66 -19.89 -37.52 -32.74
C ALA A 66 -19.98 -37.92 -34.22
N GLN A 67 -20.98 -38.73 -34.60
CA GLN A 67 -21.23 -39.10 -35.99
C GLN A 67 -21.64 -37.89 -36.84
N THR A 68 -22.55 -37.04 -36.33
CA THR A 68 -22.94 -35.81 -37.01
C THR A 68 -21.78 -34.80 -37.10
N VAL A 69 -20.92 -34.73 -36.07
CA VAL A 69 -19.68 -33.94 -36.13
C VAL A 69 -18.79 -34.42 -37.27
N ARG A 70 -18.59 -35.74 -37.39
CA ARG A 70 -17.77 -36.34 -38.45
C ARG A 70 -18.33 -36.02 -39.83
N GLU A 71 -19.63 -36.17 -40.03
CA GLU A 71 -20.31 -35.79 -41.28
C GLU A 71 -20.10 -34.31 -41.62
N GLY A 72 -20.22 -33.42 -40.63
CA GLY A 72 -19.98 -31.98 -40.83
C GLY A 72 -18.52 -31.64 -41.18
N LEU A 73 -17.56 -32.32 -40.55
CA LEU A 73 -16.14 -32.15 -40.88
C LEU A 73 -15.83 -32.66 -42.30
N GLU A 74 -16.35 -33.83 -42.68
CA GLU A 74 -16.16 -34.42 -44.01
C GLU A 74 -16.82 -33.59 -45.11
N GLU A 75 -18.01 -33.03 -44.87
CA GLU A 75 -18.77 -32.24 -45.84
C GLU A 75 -18.18 -30.83 -46.03
N PHE A 76 -17.91 -30.10 -44.94
CA PHE A 76 -17.58 -28.67 -45.01
C PHE A 76 -16.08 -28.37 -44.95
N TYR A 77 -15.26 -29.29 -44.43
CA TYR A 77 -13.81 -29.13 -44.30
C TYR A 77 -13.02 -30.30 -44.92
N PRO A 78 -13.31 -30.70 -46.18
CA PRO A 78 -12.62 -31.82 -46.80
C PRO A 78 -11.12 -31.52 -46.92
N GLY A 79 -10.30 -32.38 -46.31
CA GLY A 79 -8.84 -32.28 -46.35
C GLY A 79 -8.19 -31.53 -45.19
N GLN A 80 -8.97 -30.95 -44.26
CA GLN A 80 -8.42 -30.44 -42.99
C GLN A 80 -8.23 -31.59 -41.98
N LYS A 81 -7.15 -31.52 -41.20
CA LYS A 81 -6.90 -32.46 -40.10
C LYS A 81 -7.76 -32.07 -38.91
N ALA A 82 -8.60 -32.97 -38.43
CA ALA A 82 -9.48 -32.71 -37.30
C ALA A 82 -9.30 -33.74 -36.17
N ILE A 83 -9.54 -33.29 -34.94
CA ILE A 83 -9.63 -34.17 -33.77
C ILE A 83 -11.00 -34.02 -33.14
N ILE A 84 -11.73 -35.12 -32.99
CA ILE A 84 -12.93 -35.15 -32.14
C ILE A 84 -12.48 -35.63 -30.77
N THR A 85 -12.59 -34.75 -29.76
CA THR A 85 -12.24 -35.07 -28.39
C THR A 85 -13.47 -35.20 -27.51
N ALA A 86 -13.60 -36.31 -26.78
CA ALA A 86 -14.68 -36.54 -25.85
C ALA A 86 -14.12 -36.63 -24.42
N VAL A 87 -14.57 -35.74 -23.53
CA VAL A 87 -14.05 -35.66 -22.15
C VAL A 87 -15.18 -35.89 -21.17
N GLY A 88 -15.05 -36.95 -20.37
CA GLY A 88 -16.13 -37.47 -19.53
C GLY A 88 -15.95 -37.26 -18.04
N SER A 89 -17.06 -37.28 -17.30
CA SER A 89 -17.06 -37.47 -15.84
C SER A 89 -16.75 -38.92 -15.44
N PRO A 90 -16.36 -39.21 -14.18
CA PRO A 90 -16.06 -40.59 -13.73
C PRO A 90 -17.18 -41.61 -13.94
N VAL A 91 -18.44 -41.18 -14.05
CA VAL A 91 -19.59 -42.07 -14.25
C VAL A 91 -19.88 -42.36 -15.73
N GLY A 92 -19.13 -41.76 -16.66
CA GLY A 92 -19.34 -41.86 -18.10
C GLY A 92 -18.59 -42.99 -18.78
N SER A 93 -18.16 -44.03 -18.06
CA SER A 93 -17.35 -45.12 -18.62
C SER A 93 -18.03 -45.86 -19.78
N GLU A 94 -19.36 -46.03 -19.74
CA GLU A 94 -20.12 -46.59 -20.88
C GLU A 94 -20.08 -45.68 -22.11
N CYS A 95 -20.16 -44.34 -21.92
CA CYS A 95 -20.04 -43.37 -23.01
C CYS A 95 -18.66 -43.41 -23.66
N LEU A 96 -17.61 -43.53 -22.83
CA LEU A 96 -16.23 -43.60 -23.29
C LEU A 96 -16.00 -44.82 -24.19
N GLU A 97 -16.46 -45.99 -23.76
CA GLU A 97 -16.30 -47.22 -24.53
C GLU A 97 -17.10 -47.16 -25.84
N ALA A 98 -18.32 -46.62 -25.80
CA ALA A 98 -19.13 -46.41 -27.00
C ALA A 98 -18.43 -45.46 -28.01
N PHE A 99 -17.83 -44.37 -27.54
CA PHE A 99 -17.10 -43.42 -28.37
C PHE A 99 -15.80 -44.01 -28.93
N ARG A 100 -15.04 -44.77 -28.14
CA ARG A 100 -13.81 -45.45 -28.59
C ARG A 100 -14.05 -46.46 -29.72
N GLY A 101 -15.24 -47.06 -29.76
CA GLY A 101 -15.66 -47.97 -30.83
C GLY A 101 -15.93 -47.30 -32.18
N MET A 102 -15.89 -45.97 -32.29
CA MET A 102 -16.15 -45.26 -33.54
C MET A 102 -15.01 -45.39 -34.56
N PRO A 103 -15.31 -45.46 -35.88
CA PRO A 103 -14.29 -45.54 -36.92
C PRO A 103 -13.35 -44.33 -36.92
N GLN A 104 -12.04 -44.58 -37.06
CA GLN A 104 -11.02 -43.52 -37.25
C GLN A 104 -10.58 -43.44 -38.71
N SER A 105 -10.15 -42.26 -39.17
CA SER A 105 -9.55 -42.04 -40.49
C SER A 105 -8.18 -41.37 -40.37
N GLU A 106 -7.46 -41.21 -41.49
CA GLU A 106 -6.19 -40.46 -41.50
C GLU A 106 -6.38 -38.96 -41.25
N THR A 107 -7.55 -38.41 -41.62
CA THR A 107 -7.85 -36.97 -41.49
C THR A 107 -8.64 -36.63 -40.22
N ILE A 108 -9.39 -37.56 -39.64
CA ILE A 108 -10.19 -37.35 -38.42
C ILE A 108 -9.74 -38.36 -37.36
N ARG A 109 -9.08 -37.84 -36.31
CA ARG A 109 -8.56 -38.61 -35.17
C ARG A 109 -9.42 -38.39 -33.93
N HIS A 110 -9.38 -39.34 -32.98
CA HIS A 110 -10.18 -39.26 -31.76
C HIS A 110 -9.27 -39.26 -30.52
N ILE A 111 -9.61 -38.43 -29.51
CA ILE A 111 -9.00 -38.47 -28.17
C ILE A 111 -10.14 -38.51 -27.15
N ALA A 112 -10.28 -39.62 -26.43
CA ALA A 112 -11.36 -39.77 -25.46
C ALA A 112 -10.88 -40.36 -24.14
N PHE A 113 -11.29 -39.73 -23.03
CA PHE A 113 -10.88 -40.10 -21.67
C PHE A 113 -11.88 -39.56 -20.62
N LEU A 114 -11.71 -40.01 -19.38
CA LEU A 114 -12.46 -39.54 -18.23
C LEU A 114 -11.57 -38.70 -17.32
N LEU A 115 -12.15 -37.70 -16.69
CA LEU A 115 -11.56 -37.03 -15.53
C LEU A 115 -11.93 -37.86 -14.28
N ASP A 116 -11.19 -38.95 -14.05
CA ASP A 116 -11.49 -40.02 -13.06
C ASP A 116 -11.40 -39.63 -11.57
N ASP A 117 -11.54 -38.34 -11.23
CA ASP A 117 -11.62 -37.84 -9.86
C ASP A 117 -12.96 -37.13 -9.67
N ALA A 118 -13.79 -37.64 -8.77
CA ALA A 118 -15.10 -37.09 -8.47
C ALA A 118 -15.08 -35.61 -8.04
N ARG A 119 -13.91 -35.10 -7.62
CA ARG A 119 -13.69 -33.69 -7.25
C ARG A 119 -13.37 -32.78 -8.45
N LEU A 120 -12.98 -33.34 -9.60
CA LEU A 120 -12.82 -32.66 -10.89
C LEU A 120 -14.01 -32.93 -11.82
N ASN A 121 -15.19 -33.10 -11.23
CA ASN A 121 -16.41 -33.39 -11.96
C ASN A 121 -17.11 -32.09 -12.40
N GLY A 122 -17.40 -31.97 -13.70
CA GLY A 122 -18.21 -30.88 -14.24
C GLY A 122 -17.83 -30.44 -15.67
N LYS A 123 -18.77 -29.75 -16.31
CA LYS A 123 -18.65 -29.27 -17.71
C LYS A 123 -17.41 -28.39 -17.92
N GLY A 124 -17.07 -27.54 -16.96
CA GLY A 124 -15.96 -26.61 -17.07
C GLY A 124 -14.60 -27.28 -17.16
N TRP A 125 -14.36 -28.35 -16.39
CA TRP A 125 -13.12 -29.12 -16.45
C TRP A 125 -12.97 -29.86 -17.78
N ALA A 126 -14.06 -30.42 -18.30
CA ALA A 126 -14.07 -31.07 -19.61
C ALA A 126 -13.80 -30.08 -20.76
N ILE A 127 -14.40 -28.87 -20.70
CA ILE A 127 -14.11 -27.80 -21.67
C ILE A 127 -12.64 -27.36 -21.57
N ARG A 128 -12.11 -27.20 -20.35
CA ARG A 128 -10.68 -26.87 -20.16
C ARG A 128 -9.76 -27.91 -20.80
N ALA A 129 -10.04 -29.19 -20.61
CA ALA A 129 -9.29 -30.27 -21.25
C ALA A 129 -9.31 -30.13 -22.78
N ALA A 130 -10.47 -29.84 -23.37
CA ALA A 130 -10.58 -29.59 -24.82
C ALA A 130 -9.78 -28.34 -25.27
N LEU A 131 -9.78 -27.27 -24.47
CA LEU A 131 -8.95 -26.07 -24.72
C LEU A 131 -7.46 -26.42 -24.75
N GLU A 132 -6.97 -27.24 -23.81
CA GLU A 132 -5.56 -27.65 -23.73
C GLU A 132 -5.15 -28.56 -24.89
N ILE A 133 -6.01 -29.50 -25.29
CA ILE A 133 -5.77 -30.35 -26.46
C ILE A 133 -5.72 -29.50 -27.73
N ALA A 134 -6.68 -28.60 -27.94
CA ALA A 134 -6.70 -27.69 -29.09
C ALA A 134 -5.47 -26.77 -29.12
N ARG A 135 -5.03 -26.27 -27.96
CA ARG A 135 -3.80 -25.48 -27.85
C ARG A 135 -2.57 -26.30 -28.24
N MET A 136 -2.47 -27.55 -27.79
CA MET A 136 -1.32 -28.42 -28.04
C MET A 136 -1.12 -28.68 -29.53
N VAL A 137 -2.21 -28.90 -30.28
CA VAL A 137 -2.14 -29.24 -31.71
C VAL A 137 -2.26 -28.04 -32.65
N GLY A 138 -2.43 -26.83 -32.11
CA GLY A 138 -2.50 -25.60 -32.90
C GLY A 138 -3.84 -25.29 -33.58
N ALA A 139 -4.94 -25.87 -33.10
CA ALA A 139 -6.23 -25.88 -33.79
C ALA A 139 -7.22 -24.80 -33.32
N ASP A 140 -8.20 -24.47 -34.19
CA ASP A 140 -9.45 -23.85 -33.78
C ASP A 140 -10.36 -24.88 -33.09
N LEU A 141 -11.18 -24.45 -32.13
CA LEU A 141 -12.00 -25.33 -31.29
C LEU A 141 -13.49 -25.07 -31.49
N ALA A 142 -14.28 -26.12 -31.74
CA ALA A 142 -15.72 -26.11 -31.56
C ALA A 142 -16.12 -26.93 -30.33
N ILE A 143 -17.10 -26.48 -29.55
CA ILE A 143 -17.66 -27.22 -28.40
C ILE A 143 -19.11 -27.58 -28.69
N LEU A 144 -19.47 -28.85 -28.51
CA LEU A 144 -20.83 -29.37 -28.64
C LEU A 144 -21.18 -30.26 -27.44
N GLU A 145 -22.37 -30.11 -26.88
CA GLU A 145 -22.80 -30.94 -25.74
C GLU A 145 -23.19 -32.35 -26.20
N ALA A 146 -22.94 -33.36 -25.36
CA ALA A 146 -23.21 -34.76 -25.68
C ALA A 146 -24.71 -35.11 -25.70
N ASP A 147 -25.58 -34.28 -25.12
CA ASP A 147 -27.04 -34.51 -25.01
C ASP A 147 -27.85 -33.96 -26.20
N LEU A 148 -27.18 -33.39 -27.21
CA LEU A 148 -27.81 -32.84 -28.40
C LEU A 148 -28.53 -33.93 -29.21
N LYS A 149 -29.69 -33.59 -29.76
CA LYS A 149 -30.57 -34.50 -30.51
C LYS A 149 -30.96 -33.91 -31.85
N SER A 150 -31.32 -34.79 -32.77
CA SER A 150 -31.87 -34.46 -34.09
C SER A 150 -33.26 -35.11 -34.23
N GLU A 151 -34.22 -34.39 -34.84
CA GLU A 151 -35.60 -34.86 -35.08
C GLU A 151 -36.02 -34.42 -36.47
N GLU A 152 -36.51 -35.33 -37.30
CA GLU A 152 -37.07 -34.98 -38.61
C GLU A 152 -38.47 -34.36 -38.44
N ARG A 153 -38.67 -33.15 -38.97
CA ARG A 153 -39.95 -32.42 -38.93
C ARG A 153 -40.28 -31.86 -40.30
N ASN A 154 -41.42 -32.27 -40.85
CA ASN A 154 -41.93 -31.80 -42.14
C ASN A 154 -40.92 -31.94 -43.31
N GLY A 155 -40.08 -32.98 -43.28
CA GLY A 155 -39.04 -33.22 -44.30
C GLY A 155 -37.76 -32.40 -44.13
N GLU A 156 -37.62 -31.63 -43.04
CA GLU A 156 -36.40 -30.94 -42.65
C GLU A 156 -35.86 -31.51 -41.32
N MET A 157 -34.55 -31.59 -41.18
CA MET A 157 -33.91 -31.96 -39.92
C MET A 157 -33.95 -30.78 -38.95
N ALA A 158 -34.59 -30.97 -37.79
CA ALA A 158 -34.57 -30.03 -36.67
C ALA A 158 -33.59 -30.53 -35.59
N GLY A 159 -32.88 -29.63 -34.91
CA GLY A 159 -31.86 -30.00 -33.93
C GLY A 159 -30.47 -30.11 -34.52
N LEU A 160 -29.62 -30.95 -33.94
CA LEU A 160 -28.22 -31.12 -34.34
C LEU A 160 -28.13 -31.56 -35.81
N ALA A 161 -27.31 -30.86 -36.59
CA ALA A 161 -27.10 -31.14 -38.00
C ALA A 161 -25.62 -30.92 -38.41
N PRO A 162 -25.13 -31.58 -39.47
CA PRO A 162 -23.73 -31.45 -39.92
C PRO A 162 -23.28 -29.99 -40.14
N ASN A 163 -24.19 -29.14 -40.62
CA ASN A 163 -23.92 -27.71 -40.89
C ASN A 163 -23.65 -26.87 -39.62
N TRP A 164 -23.93 -27.36 -38.41
CA TRP A 164 -23.58 -26.64 -37.17
C TRP A 164 -22.06 -26.49 -37.02
N ILE A 165 -21.30 -27.48 -37.47
CA ILE A 165 -19.82 -27.42 -37.48
C ILE A 165 -19.34 -26.31 -38.40
N HIS A 166 -19.98 -26.15 -39.56
CA HIS A 166 -19.71 -25.04 -40.46
C HIS A 166 -20.04 -23.69 -39.81
N LEU A 167 -21.24 -23.54 -39.23
CA LEU A 167 -21.68 -22.28 -38.63
C LEU A 167 -20.82 -21.82 -37.43
N LEU A 168 -20.26 -22.75 -36.65
CA LEU A 168 -19.40 -22.43 -35.50
C LEU A 168 -17.96 -22.08 -35.90
N LEU A 169 -17.44 -22.69 -36.98
CA LEU A 169 -16.02 -22.55 -37.36
C LEU A 169 -15.77 -21.59 -38.52
N GLU A 170 -16.72 -21.43 -39.44
CA GLU A 170 -16.54 -20.58 -40.62
C GLU A 170 -16.34 -19.09 -40.28
N PRO A 171 -17.06 -18.50 -39.30
CA PRO A 171 -16.81 -17.11 -38.91
C PRO A 171 -15.39 -16.89 -38.38
N ILE A 172 -14.78 -17.91 -37.78
CA ILE A 172 -13.39 -17.86 -37.33
C ILE A 172 -12.45 -17.91 -38.53
N LYS A 173 -12.66 -18.90 -39.41
CA LYS A 173 -11.74 -19.18 -40.52
C LYS A 173 -11.77 -18.13 -41.63
N ARG A 174 -12.93 -17.52 -41.91
CA ARG A 174 -13.08 -16.56 -43.03
C ARG A 174 -13.31 -15.12 -42.61
N GLU A 175 -14.09 -14.89 -41.56
CA GLU A 175 -14.47 -13.54 -41.11
C GLU A 175 -13.54 -13.00 -40.00
N GLY A 176 -12.59 -13.82 -39.53
CA GLY A 176 -11.61 -13.45 -38.51
C GLY A 176 -12.23 -13.18 -37.14
N MET A 177 -13.34 -13.85 -36.82
CA MET A 177 -13.94 -13.82 -35.48
C MET A 177 -13.10 -14.66 -34.51
N ASP A 178 -13.04 -14.23 -33.24
CA ASP A 178 -12.26 -14.93 -32.22
C ASP A 178 -13.14 -15.89 -31.39
N LEU A 179 -14.41 -15.50 -31.15
CA LEU A 179 -15.42 -16.26 -30.42
C LEU A 179 -16.76 -16.25 -31.18
N VAL A 180 -17.33 -17.44 -31.37
CA VAL A 180 -18.65 -17.66 -31.96
C VAL A 180 -19.54 -18.29 -30.91
N VAL A 181 -20.68 -17.66 -30.60
CA VAL A 181 -21.63 -18.13 -29.59
C VAL A 181 -22.90 -18.63 -30.26
N SER A 182 -23.44 -19.76 -29.82
CA SER A 182 -24.69 -20.25 -30.36
C SER A 182 -25.89 -19.37 -30.00
N HIS A 183 -26.72 -19.10 -31.01
CA HIS A 183 -28.03 -18.47 -30.87
C HIS A 183 -29.11 -19.46 -31.32
N PHE A 184 -29.95 -19.89 -30.36
CA PHE A 184 -31.05 -20.81 -30.61
C PHE A 184 -32.40 -20.11 -30.65
N ASN A 185 -33.28 -20.60 -31.51
CA ASN A 185 -34.70 -20.28 -31.47
C ASN A 185 -35.36 -21.04 -30.31
N ARG A 186 -35.40 -20.45 -29.12
CA ARG A 186 -35.97 -21.08 -27.91
C ARG A 186 -37.34 -20.52 -27.55
N HIS A 187 -38.08 -21.29 -26.76
CA HIS A 187 -39.21 -20.74 -26.03
C HIS A 187 -38.68 -19.75 -24.97
N TYR A 188 -39.33 -18.61 -24.77
CA TYR A 188 -38.90 -17.56 -23.83
C TYR A 188 -38.85 -18.00 -22.35
N LEU A 189 -39.40 -19.18 -22.03
CA LEU A 189 -39.34 -19.83 -20.71
C LEU A 189 -38.29 -20.96 -20.61
N GLU A 190 -37.54 -21.23 -21.68
CA GLU A 190 -36.60 -22.36 -21.72
C GLU A 190 -35.25 -22.05 -21.06
N SER A 191 -34.76 -20.81 -21.19
CA SER A 191 -33.47 -20.35 -20.64
C SER A 191 -33.64 -19.07 -19.80
N PRO A 192 -34.45 -19.11 -18.71
CA PRO A 192 -34.77 -17.91 -17.94
C PRO A 192 -33.54 -17.31 -17.24
N ILE A 193 -32.53 -18.10 -16.89
CA ILE A 193 -31.28 -17.57 -16.27
C ILE A 193 -30.54 -16.67 -17.25
N SER A 194 -30.49 -17.06 -18.54
CA SER A 194 -29.86 -16.23 -19.57
C SER A 194 -30.63 -14.92 -19.75
N THR A 195 -31.95 -15.01 -19.93
CA THR A 195 -32.78 -13.85 -20.32
C THR A 195 -33.09 -12.88 -19.18
N GLN A 196 -33.18 -13.35 -17.93
CA GLN A 196 -33.56 -12.51 -16.78
C GLN A 196 -32.37 -12.03 -15.94
N LEU A 197 -31.15 -12.53 -16.18
CA LEU A 197 -29.97 -12.19 -15.39
C LEU A 197 -28.69 -12.02 -16.21
N VAL A 198 -28.27 -13.04 -16.97
CA VAL A 198 -26.94 -13.04 -17.62
C VAL A 198 -26.86 -12.05 -18.79
N TYR A 199 -27.78 -12.13 -19.75
CA TYR A 199 -27.81 -11.22 -20.90
C TYR A 199 -27.93 -9.74 -20.47
N PRO A 200 -28.82 -9.36 -19.53
CA PRO A 200 -28.86 -8.01 -19.00
C PRO A 200 -27.55 -7.54 -18.35
N LEU A 201 -26.92 -8.36 -17.50
CA LEU A 201 -25.68 -7.99 -16.81
C LEU A 201 -24.47 -7.93 -17.73
N LEU A 202 -24.33 -8.85 -18.69
CA LEU A 202 -23.27 -8.78 -19.70
C LEU A 202 -23.40 -7.53 -20.58
N THR A 203 -24.63 -7.16 -20.94
CA THR A 203 -24.88 -5.93 -21.69
C THR A 203 -24.54 -4.70 -20.84
N ALA A 204 -25.07 -4.60 -19.62
CA ALA A 204 -24.89 -3.42 -18.79
C ALA A 204 -23.45 -3.23 -18.30
N ILE A 205 -22.80 -4.28 -17.80
CA ILE A 205 -21.47 -4.16 -17.20
C ILE A 205 -20.36 -4.27 -18.25
N TYR A 206 -20.47 -5.23 -19.17
CA TYR A 206 -19.40 -5.57 -20.13
C TYR A 206 -19.59 -4.98 -21.53
N ASP A 207 -20.72 -4.34 -21.83
CA ASP A 207 -21.06 -3.85 -23.18
C ASP A 207 -21.00 -5.00 -24.21
N CYS A 208 -21.48 -6.17 -23.82
CA CYS A 208 -21.41 -7.40 -24.61
C CYS A 208 -22.79 -8.10 -24.65
N PRO A 209 -23.66 -7.76 -25.62
CA PRO A 209 -25.04 -8.24 -25.66
C PRO A 209 -25.14 -9.66 -26.27
N ILE A 210 -24.68 -10.67 -25.53
CA ILE A 210 -24.82 -12.09 -25.88
C ILE A 210 -26.18 -12.60 -25.39
N HIS A 211 -27.08 -13.00 -26.30
CA HIS A 211 -28.48 -13.34 -25.96
C HIS A 211 -28.60 -14.68 -25.21
N ASP A 212 -27.84 -15.70 -25.63
CA ASP A 212 -27.85 -17.04 -25.02
C ASP A 212 -26.43 -17.50 -24.66
N ALA A 213 -25.79 -16.79 -23.73
CA ALA A 213 -24.45 -17.17 -23.24
C ALA A 213 -24.43 -18.58 -22.62
N LEU A 214 -25.57 -19.09 -22.16
CA LEU A 214 -25.72 -20.45 -21.60
C LEU A 214 -26.11 -21.49 -22.66
N GLY A 215 -26.02 -21.13 -23.94
CA GLY A 215 -26.29 -22.01 -25.08
C GLY A 215 -25.43 -23.26 -25.06
N GLY A 216 -24.17 -23.13 -24.62
CA GLY A 216 -23.23 -24.25 -24.41
C GLY A 216 -22.54 -24.76 -25.67
N GLN A 217 -22.76 -24.10 -26.81
CA GLN A 217 -22.09 -24.40 -28.08
C GLN A 217 -21.27 -23.19 -28.52
N TRP A 218 -19.99 -23.43 -28.76
CA TRP A 218 -19.01 -22.36 -28.94
C TRP A 218 -18.05 -22.68 -30.08
N GLY A 219 -17.69 -21.68 -30.87
CA GLY A 219 -16.51 -21.67 -31.72
C GLY A 219 -15.45 -20.77 -31.10
N ILE A 220 -14.21 -21.24 -30.97
CA ILE A 220 -13.12 -20.55 -30.30
C ILE A 220 -11.89 -20.62 -31.20
N SER A 221 -11.38 -19.47 -31.62
CA SER A 221 -10.16 -19.39 -32.43
C SER A 221 -8.93 -19.85 -31.65
N HIS A 222 -7.92 -20.39 -32.35
CA HIS A 222 -6.64 -20.74 -31.72
C HIS A 222 -6.00 -19.55 -30.97
N ARG A 223 -6.20 -18.32 -31.45
CA ARG A 223 -5.69 -17.10 -30.82
C ARG A 223 -6.31 -16.89 -29.43
N LEU A 224 -7.62 -17.07 -29.32
CA LEU A 224 -8.34 -16.88 -28.07
C LEU A 224 -8.00 -17.95 -27.01
N LEU A 225 -7.68 -19.19 -27.44
CA LEU A 225 -7.26 -20.27 -26.53
C LEU A 225 -6.11 -19.85 -25.62
N ARG A 226 -5.11 -19.13 -26.16
CA ARG A 226 -3.97 -18.64 -25.38
C ARG A 226 -4.41 -17.68 -24.28
N THR A 227 -5.39 -16.84 -24.56
CA THR A 227 -5.94 -15.88 -23.60
C THR A 227 -6.70 -16.58 -22.48
N TYR A 228 -7.49 -17.62 -22.80
CA TYR A 228 -8.16 -18.43 -21.78
C TYR A 228 -7.19 -19.26 -20.92
N LEU A 229 -6.05 -19.68 -21.47
CA LEU A 229 -5.10 -20.57 -20.78
C LEU A 229 -3.94 -19.83 -20.09
N GLN A 230 -3.69 -18.55 -20.39
CA GLN A 230 -2.71 -17.71 -19.70
C GLN A 230 -3.15 -17.41 -18.26
N ASN A 231 -2.66 -18.20 -17.28
CA ASN A 231 -2.82 -17.99 -15.83
C ASN A 231 -4.26 -17.76 -15.33
N SER A 232 -5.28 -18.18 -16.09
CA SER A 232 -6.67 -17.79 -15.83
C SER A 232 -7.50 -18.86 -15.10
N PHE A 233 -7.16 -20.15 -15.22
CA PHE A 233 -7.81 -21.23 -14.48
C PHE A 233 -7.19 -21.50 -13.09
N SER A 234 -5.88 -21.28 -12.94
CA SER A 234 -5.10 -21.66 -11.74
C SER A 234 -5.28 -20.76 -10.50
N ARG A 235 -6.15 -19.75 -10.57
CA ARG A 235 -6.37 -18.77 -9.48
C ARG A 235 -7.84 -18.66 -9.03
N GLN A 236 -8.75 -19.52 -9.50
CA GLN A 236 -10.20 -19.26 -9.41
C GLN A 236 -11.01 -20.44 -8.87
N SER A 237 -12.25 -20.16 -8.45
CA SER A 237 -13.15 -21.03 -7.69
C SER A 237 -13.50 -22.35 -8.40
N THR A 238 -13.81 -23.39 -7.60
CA THR A 238 -14.25 -24.71 -8.10
C THR A 238 -15.53 -24.65 -8.95
N GLU A 239 -16.30 -23.57 -8.86
CA GLU A 239 -17.58 -23.40 -9.55
C GLU A 239 -17.45 -23.19 -11.07
N ILE A 240 -16.32 -22.62 -11.53
CA ILE A 240 -15.98 -22.55 -12.96
C ILE A 240 -15.86 -23.95 -13.56
N GLY A 241 -15.44 -24.93 -12.76
CA GLY A 241 -15.37 -26.33 -13.16
C GLY A 241 -16.73 -26.97 -13.49
N SER A 242 -17.85 -26.32 -13.15
CA SER A 242 -19.23 -26.80 -13.32
C SER A 242 -20.04 -25.93 -14.30
N TYR A 243 -21.17 -25.34 -13.89
CA TYR A 243 -22.06 -24.54 -14.76
C TYR A 243 -21.64 -23.06 -14.90
N GLY A 244 -20.59 -22.61 -14.20
CA GLY A 244 -20.08 -21.24 -14.30
C GLY A 244 -19.24 -20.97 -15.56
N ILE A 245 -18.74 -22.02 -16.23
CA ILE A 245 -17.79 -21.92 -17.35
C ILE A 245 -18.28 -21.05 -18.50
N ASP A 246 -19.55 -21.16 -18.88
CA ASP A 246 -20.09 -20.46 -20.04
C ASP A 246 -20.04 -18.93 -19.86
N VAL A 247 -20.36 -18.43 -18.65
CA VAL A 247 -20.27 -16.98 -18.34
C VAL A 247 -18.84 -16.54 -18.11
N TRP A 248 -17.98 -17.42 -17.57
CA TRP A 248 -16.56 -17.13 -17.45
C TRP A 248 -15.90 -16.92 -18.83
N LEU A 249 -16.20 -17.78 -19.82
CA LEU A 249 -15.73 -17.62 -21.20
C LEU A 249 -16.23 -16.29 -21.79
N ALA A 250 -17.53 -16.01 -21.66
CA ALA A 250 -18.14 -14.79 -22.17
C ALA A 250 -17.51 -13.50 -21.60
N THR A 251 -17.37 -13.41 -20.27
CA THR A 251 -16.78 -12.24 -19.59
C THR A 251 -15.29 -12.08 -19.91
N LYS A 252 -14.54 -13.19 -19.94
CA LYS A 252 -13.11 -13.15 -20.28
C LYS A 252 -12.88 -12.74 -21.74
N ALA A 253 -13.73 -13.19 -22.66
CA ALA A 253 -13.71 -12.71 -24.04
C ALA A 253 -14.01 -11.22 -24.13
N ALA A 254 -15.07 -10.75 -23.48
CA ALA A 254 -15.47 -9.34 -23.50
C ALA A 254 -14.35 -8.41 -22.99
N THR A 255 -13.64 -8.81 -21.94
CA THR A 255 -12.53 -8.02 -21.36
C THR A 255 -11.25 -8.02 -22.19
N SER A 256 -11.12 -8.95 -23.15
CA SER A 256 -9.86 -9.17 -23.90
C SER A 256 -9.79 -8.43 -25.25
N GLY A 257 -10.78 -7.61 -25.59
CA GLY A 257 -10.79 -6.84 -26.84
C GLY A 257 -10.85 -7.69 -28.12
N ILE A 258 -11.42 -8.89 -28.02
CA ILE A 258 -11.52 -9.86 -29.13
C ILE A 258 -12.85 -9.73 -29.89
N LYS A 259 -12.91 -10.26 -31.11
CA LYS A 259 -14.11 -10.18 -31.95
C LYS A 259 -15.09 -11.31 -31.62
N ILE A 260 -16.31 -10.95 -31.22
CA ILE A 260 -17.37 -11.88 -30.83
C ILE A 260 -18.50 -11.80 -31.84
N CYS A 261 -19.04 -12.94 -32.25
CA CYS A 261 -20.27 -13.01 -33.04
C CYS A 261 -21.20 -14.11 -32.53
N GLU A 262 -22.47 -14.04 -32.90
CA GLU A 262 -23.45 -15.10 -32.67
C GLU A 262 -23.66 -15.92 -33.95
N CYS A 263 -24.08 -17.18 -33.83
CA CYS A 263 -24.50 -18.00 -34.97
C CYS A 263 -25.87 -18.66 -34.74
N ASN A 264 -26.78 -18.52 -35.72
CA ASN A 264 -28.11 -19.12 -35.65
C ASN A 264 -28.06 -20.63 -35.91
N LEU A 265 -28.18 -21.44 -34.85
CA LEU A 265 -28.16 -22.91 -34.95
C LEU A 265 -29.56 -23.54 -35.06
N GLY A 266 -30.63 -22.73 -35.08
CA GLY A 266 -32.00 -23.24 -35.21
C GLY A 266 -32.60 -23.68 -33.87
N LEU A 267 -33.27 -24.84 -33.82
CA LEU A 267 -33.91 -25.35 -32.61
C LEU A 267 -32.95 -26.18 -31.76
N LYS A 268 -32.86 -25.91 -30.45
CA LYS A 268 -32.26 -26.85 -29.49
C LYS A 268 -33.36 -27.78 -28.98
N ILE A 269 -33.23 -29.10 -29.22
CA ILE A 269 -34.22 -30.07 -28.72
C ILE A 269 -33.94 -30.31 -27.22
N PRO A 270 -34.89 -30.02 -26.31
CA PRO A 270 -34.62 -30.08 -24.88
C PRO A 270 -34.32 -31.51 -24.39
N GLY A 271 -33.25 -31.67 -23.61
CA GLY A 271 -33.02 -32.83 -22.74
C GLY A 271 -33.77 -32.72 -21.41
N ALA A 272 -33.95 -33.83 -20.70
CA ALA A 272 -34.54 -33.82 -19.35
C ALA A 272 -33.54 -33.18 -18.37
N SER A 273 -33.78 -31.95 -17.89
CA SER A 273 -32.87 -31.31 -16.92
C SER A 273 -33.64 -30.70 -15.73
N GLY A 274 -33.48 -31.29 -14.55
CA GLY A 274 -34.17 -30.95 -13.31
C GLY A 274 -33.33 -30.18 -12.27
N LYS A 275 -32.39 -29.31 -12.67
CA LYS A 275 -31.43 -28.66 -11.76
C LYS A 275 -31.30 -27.12 -11.95
N MET A 276 -32.41 -26.39 -12.10
CA MET A 276 -32.40 -24.94 -12.32
C MET A 276 -31.71 -24.15 -11.19
N GLU A 277 -31.97 -24.50 -9.93
CA GLU A 277 -31.40 -23.80 -8.75
C GLU A 277 -29.87 -23.91 -8.71
N LEU A 278 -29.33 -25.10 -9.00
CA LEU A 278 -27.89 -25.34 -9.03
C LEU A 278 -27.21 -24.57 -10.17
N LYS A 279 -27.81 -24.58 -11.37
CA LYS A 279 -27.33 -23.78 -12.51
C LYS A 279 -27.30 -22.30 -12.16
N LEU A 280 -28.41 -21.77 -11.63
CA LEU A 280 -28.49 -20.35 -11.24
C LEU A 280 -27.43 -19.97 -10.19
N ARG A 281 -27.24 -20.81 -9.17
CA ARG A 281 -26.23 -20.57 -8.13
C ARG A 281 -24.84 -20.41 -8.72
N HIS A 282 -24.37 -21.40 -9.48
CA HIS A 282 -23.00 -21.40 -10.01
C HIS A 282 -22.81 -20.27 -11.01
N THR A 283 -23.80 -20.03 -11.87
CA THR A 283 -23.77 -18.94 -12.85
C THR A 283 -23.73 -17.57 -12.18
N ALA A 284 -24.57 -17.31 -11.18
CA ALA A 284 -24.59 -16.03 -10.47
C ALA A 284 -23.31 -15.79 -9.66
N GLU A 285 -22.82 -16.80 -8.96
CA GLU A 285 -21.57 -16.72 -8.19
C GLU A 285 -20.39 -16.38 -9.11
N THR A 286 -20.19 -17.13 -10.20
CA THR A 286 -19.12 -16.85 -11.17
C THR A 286 -19.26 -15.46 -11.80
N LEU A 287 -20.47 -15.06 -12.20
CA LEU A 287 -20.70 -13.74 -12.80
C LEU A 287 -20.37 -12.61 -11.81
N PHE A 288 -20.80 -12.72 -10.55
CA PHE A 288 -20.52 -11.70 -9.53
C PHE A 288 -19.02 -11.65 -9.20
N GLU A 289 -18.35 -12.80 -9.09
CA GLU A 289 -16.90 -12.86 -8.93
C GLU A 289 -16.16 -12.19 -10.08
N ARG A 290 -16.61 -12.38 -11.33
CA ARG A 290 -16.02 -11.71 -12.50
C ARG A 290 -16.26 -10.20 -12.47
N ILE A 291 -17.49 -9.75 -12.18
CA ILE A 291 -17.78 -8.33 -12.08
C ILE A 291 -16.89 -7.66 -11.01
N VAL A 292 -16.70 -8.28 -9.85
CA VAL A 292 -15.78 -7.76 -8.82
C VAL A 292 -14.33 -7.76 -9.29
N ALA A 293 -13.87 -8.85 -9.91
CA ALA A 293 -12.48 -9.00 -10.35
C ALA A 293 -12.12 -8.06 -11.52
N ASP A 294 -13.06 -7.80 -12.42
CA ASP A 294 -12.86 -6.97 -13.60
C ASP A 294 -13.14 -5.48 -13.33
N ARG A 295 -13.18 -5.08 -12.04
CA ARG A 295 -13.48 -3.71 -11.58
C ARG A 295 -12.73 -2.65 -12.37
N GLU A 296 -11.41 -2.78 -12.49
CA GLU A 296 -10.58 -1.79 -13.20
C GLU A 296 -11.00 -1.62 -14.68
N TRP A 297 -11.46 -2.69 -15.33
CA TRP A 297 -11.82 -2.68 -16.74
C TRP A 297 -13.13 -1.94 -17.00
N TRP A 298 -14.19 -2.24 -16.25
CA TRP A 298 -15.50 -1.57 -16.46
C TRP A 298 -15.61 -0.22 -15.75
N ALA A 299 -14.71 0.09 -14.80
CA ALA A 299 -14.62 1.41 -14.15
C ALA A 299 -14.24 2.54 -15.11
N GLN A 300 -13.35 2.25 -16.06
CA GLN A 300 -12.70 3.24 -16.93
C GLN A 300 -13.53 3.61 -18.16
N LYS A 301 -14.58 2.85 -18.47
CA LYS A 301 -15.44 3.12 -19.62
C LYS A 301 -16.43 4.23 -19.28
N GLU A 302 -16.31 5.36 -19.97
CA GLU A 302 -17.19 6.52 -19.81
C GLU A 302 -18.67 6.14 -19.90
N ILE A 303 -19.50 6.89 -19.16
CA ILE A 303 -20.96 6.81 -19.23
C ILE A 303 -21.37 7.32 -20.60
N VAL A 304 -21.59 6.41 -21.54
CA VAL A 304 -22.18 6.79 -22.84
C VAL A 304 -23.66 7.07 -22.60
N GLU A 305 -24.14 8.26 -22.99
CA GLU A 305 -25.58 8.53 -23.15
C GLU A 305 -26.16 7.39 -24.01
N ILE A 306 -27.06 6.58 -23.41
CA ILE A 306 -27.68 5.34 -23.97
C ILE A 306 -27.10 5.02 -25.36
N PRO A 307 -25.93 4.36 -25.46
CA PRO A 307 -25.35 4.09 -26.76
C PRO A 307 -26.38 3.35 -27.59
N LEU A 308 -26.53 3.72 -28.87
CA LEU A 308 -27.21 2.87 -29.85
C LEU A 308 -26.69 1.44 -29.64
N ARG A 309 -27.55 0.54 -29.17
CA ARG A 309 -27.14 -0.83 -28.82
C ARG A 309 -26.52 -1.47 -30.06
N HIS A 310 -25.22 -1.78 -29.99
CA HIS A 310 -24.52 -2.47 -31.06
C HIS A 310 -24.72 -3.97 -30.87
N TYR A 311 -25.70 -4.53 -31.57
CA TYR A 311 -25.87 -5.98 -31.60
C TYR A 311 -24.63 -6.65 -32.20
N LEU A 312 -24.28 -7.82 -31.66
CA LEU A 312 -23.20 -8.63 -32.19
C LEU A 312 -23.52 -9.06 -33.64
N PRO A 313 -22.51 -9.18 -34.53
CA PRO A 313 -22.71 -9.80 -35.82
C PRO A 313 -23.34 -11.19 -35.65
N ASN A 314 -24.33 -11.52 -36.49
CA ASN A 314 -25.00 -12.81 -36.43
C ASN A 314 -24.81 -13.57 -37.75
N PHE A 315 -24.35 -14.82 -37.67
CA PHE A 315 -24.05 -15.68 -38.80
C PHE A 315 -25.09 -16.78 -38.99
N GLY A 316 -25.44 -17.07 -40.24
CA GLY A 316 -26.46 -18.06 -40.60
C GLY A 316 -27.89 -17.49 -40.56
N ALA A 317 -28.77 -18.05 -41.40
CA ALA A 317 -30.15 -17.62 -41.49
C ALA A 317 -30.97 -18.09 -40.28
N ARG A 318 -31.80 -17.20 -39.73
CA ARG A 318 -32.75 -17.56 -38.67
C ARG A 318 -33.78 -18.55 -39.21
N GLN A 319 -33.77 -19.77 -38.70
CA GLN A 319 -34.77 -20.78 -39.05
C GLN A 319 -36.14 -20.44 -38.44
N VAL A 320 -37.24 -20.64 -39.17
CA VAL A 320 -38.60 -20.26 -38.73
C VAL A 320 -39.39 -21.47 -38.19
N GLN A 321 -38.71 -22.42 -37.57
CA GLN A 321 -39.36 -23.62 -37.04
C GLN A 321 -40.05 -23.31 -35.68
N PRO A 322 -41.28 -23.82 -35.45
CA PRO A 322 -42.02 -23.55 -34.21
C PRO A 322 -41.37 -24.24 -33.01
N THR A 323 -41.23 -23.49 -31.92
CA THR A 323 -40.68 -23.99 -30.65
C THR A 323 -41.67 -24.91 -29.93
N ARG A 324 -41.14 -25.86 -29.14
CA ARG A 324 -41.99 -26.67 -28.25
C ARG A 324 -42.55 -25.78 -27.13
N TRP A 325 -43.80 -26.05 -26.74
CA TRP A 325 -44.42 -25.35 -25.62
C TRP A 325 -43.74 -25.75 -24.31
N VAL A 326 -43.38 -24.78 -23.48
CA VAL A 326 -42.81 -25.00 -22.15
C VAL A 326 -43.88 -24.64 -21.11
N ASP A 327 -44.25 -25.61 -20.27
CA ASP A 327 -45.23 -25.41 -19.21
C ASP A 327 -44.53 -25.27 -17.85
N ILE A 328 -44.51 -24.05 -17.32
CA ILE A 328 -43.98 -23.73 -15.99
C ILE A 328 -45.16 -23.38 -15.08
N ASN A 329 -45.20 -23.99 -13.90
CA ASN A 329 -46.23 -23.69 -12.90
C ASN A 329 -45.86 -22.43 -12.10
N ALA A 330 -46.42 -21.28 -12.50
CA ALA A 330 -46.20 -20.00 -11.84
C ALA A 330 -46.57 -20.02 -10.33
N GLY A 331 -47.62 -20.76 -9.94
CA GLY A 331 -48.01 -20.90 -8.54
C GLY A 331 -47.01 -21.67 -7.67
N GLN A 332 -46.33 -22.67 -8.25
CA GLN A 332 -45.25 -23.38 -7.57
C GLN A 332 -44.04 -22.47 -7.35
N LEU A 333 -43.66 -21.68 -8.36
CA LEU A 333 -42.58 -20.70 -8.25
C LEU A 333 -42.88 -19.63 -7.19
N LEU A 334 -44.11 -19.07 -7.19
CA LEU A 334 -44.56 -18.13 -6.17
C LEU A 334 -44.49 -18.73 -4.75
N SER A 335 -44.84 -20.01 -4.61
CA SER A 335 -44.74 -20.70 -3.32
C SER A 335 -43.28 -20.85 -2.85
N LYS A 336 -42.34 -21.06 -3.77
CA LYS A 336 -40.92 -21.10 -3.43
C LYS A 336 -40.37 -19.71 -3.08
N TYR A 337 -40.75 -18.68 -3.83
CA TYR A 337 -40.46 -17.28 -3.50
C TYR A 337 -40.89 -16.95 -2.07
N ARG A 338 -42.14 -17.24 -1.68
CA ARG A 338 -42.64 -16.99 -0.31
C ARG A 338 -41.83 -17.69 0.77
N ARG A 339 -41.51 -18.98 0.58
CA ARG A 339 -40.70 -19.74 1.56
C ARG A 339 -39.29 -19.20 1.65
N GLY A 340 -38.65 -18.91 0.52
CA GLY A 340 -37.29 -18.41 0.48
C GLY A 340 -37.17 -16.95 0.95
N PHE A 341 -38.18 -16.11 0.68
CA PHE A 341 -38.24 -14.74 1.19
C PHE A 341 -38.21 -14.72 2.73
N ASN A 342 -39.02 -15.58 3.35
CA ASN A 342 -39.01 -15.75 4.81
C ASN A 342 -37.70 -16.37 5.33
N ARG A 343 -37.16 -17.38 4.64
CA ARG A 343 -35.91 -18.06 5.02
C ARG A 343 -34.73 -17.09 5.10
N PHE A 344 -34.59 -16.20 4.12
CA PHE A 344 -33.45 -15.28 4.00
C PHE A 344 -33.77 -13.84 4.45
N HIS A 345 -34.87 -13.62 5.19
CA HIS A 345 -35.30 -12.28 5.63
C HIS A 345 -34.20 -11.46 6.31
N ARG A 346 -33.32 -12.11 7.09
CA ARG A 346 -32.20 -11.45 7.77
C ARG A 346 -31.19 -10.87 6.78
N ILE A 347 -30.95 -11.54 5.66
CA ILE A 347 -30.07 -11.03 4.60
C ILE A 347 -30.77 -9.87 3.90
N TYR A 348 -32.02 -10.05 3.45
CA TYR A 348 -32.75 -9.00 2.73
C TYR A 348 -32.87 -7.71 3.55
N SER A 349 -33.25 -7.81 4.83
CA SER A 349 -33.36 -6.64 5.73
C SER A 349 -32.03 -5.96 6.04
N ALA A 350 -30.91 -6.67 5.92
CA ALA A 350 -29.58 -6.10 6.18
C ALA A 350 -28.98 -5.41 4.96
N ILE A 351 -29.20 -5.92 3.74
CA ILE A 351 -28.50 -5.46 2.53
C ILE A 351 -29.38 -4.64 1.58
N LEU A 352 -30.70 -4.76 1.67
CA LEU A 352 -31.63 -4.04 0.81
C LEU A 352 -32.14 -2.77 1.53
N PRO A 353 -32.23 -1.63 0.83
CA PRO A 353 -32.97 -0.46 1.30
C PRO A 353 -34.40 -0.81 1.75
N ASP A 354 -34.90 -0.08 2.75
CA ASP A 354 -36.22 -0.31 3.33
C ASP A 354 -37.35 -0.30 2.29
N ASP A 355 -37.28 0.58 1.29
CA ASP A 355 -38.29 0.65 0.23
C ASP A 355 -38.30 -0.60 -0.66
N ILE A 356 -37.13 -1.16 -0.98
CA ILE A 356 -36.98 -2.38 -1.77
C ILE A 356 -37.44 -3.59 -0.95
N HIS A 357 -36.98 -3.69 0.30
CA HIS A 357 -37.33 -4.77 1.20
C HIS A 357 -38.85 -4.83 1.45
N GLN A 358 -39.50 -3.69 1.67
CA GLN A 358 -40.95 -3.61 1.85
C GLN A 358 -41.72 -3.97 0.58
N GLN A 359 -41.28 -3.51 -0.61
CA GLN A 359 -41.93 -3.86 -1.87
C GLN A 359 -41.86 -5.36 -2.15
N LEU A 360 -40.70 -5.99 -1.97
CA LEU A 360 -40.56 -7.44 -2.09
C LEU A 360 -41.43 -8.17 -1.04
N GLY A 361 -41.43 -7.70 0.22
CA GLY A 361 -42.28 -8.26 1.26
C GLY A 361 -43.78 -8.19 0.93
N ALA A 362 -44.25 -7.08 0.35
CA ALA A 362 -45.64 -6.91 -0.06
C ALA A 362 -46.04 -7.90 -1.17
N LEU A 363 -45.15 -8.16 -2.13
CA LEU A 363 -45.37 -9.16 -3.18
C LEU A 363 -45.53 -10.57 -2.62
N ALA A 364 -44.89 -10.91 -1.50
CA ALA A 364 -45.09 -12.22 -0.86
C ALA A 364 -46.55 -12.44 -0.42
N GLY A 365 -47.29 -11.35 -0.14
CA GLY A 365 -48.70 -11.37 0.24
C GLY A 365 -49.71 -11.35 -0.92
N SER A 366 -49.30 -11.09 -2.16
CA SER A 366 -50.23 -10.99 -3.31
C SER A 366 -50.58 -12.36 -3.89
N ASN A 367 -51.75 -12.46 -4.54
CA ASN A 367 -52.13 -13.63 -5.33
C ASN A 367 -51.39 -13.64 -6.67
N ILE A 368 -51.37 -14.78 -7.37
CA ILE A 368 -50.60 -14.92 -8.61
C ILE A 368 -51.10 -13.95 -9.71
N GLU A 369 -52.38 -13.60 -9.70
CA GLU A 369 -53.01 -12.65 -10.63
C GLU A 369 -52.47 -11.22 -10.48
N ASP A 370 -52.04 -10.85 -9.28
CA ASP A 370 -51.52 -9.53 -8.92
C ASP A 370 -50.00 -9.57 -8.70
N PHE A 371 -49.36 -10.73 -8.90
CA PHE A 371 -47.94 -10.92 -8.64
C PHE A 371 -47.11 -10.61 -9.89
N SER A 372 -46.41 -9.48 -9.84
CA SER A 372 -45.38 -9.13 -10.81
C SER A 372 -44.25 -8.40 -10.09
N VAL A 373 -43.00 -8.77 -10.39
CA VAL A 373 -41.82 -8.06 -9.87
C VAL A 373 -41.46 -7.01 -10.93
N PRO A 374 -41.62 -5.70 -10.69
CA PRO A 374 -41.26 -4.68 -11.67
C PRO A 374 -39.78 -4.76 -12.08
N ASP A 375 -39.45 -4.43 -13.32
CA ASP A 375 -38.07 -4.45 -13.84
C ASP A 375 -37.15 -3.62 -12.96
N SER A 376 -37.55 -2.38 -12.66
CA SER A 376 -36.76 -1.48 -11.82
C SER A 376 -36.50 -2.04 -10.41
N LEU A 377 -37.48 -2.73 -9.81
CA LEU A 377 -37.32 -3.38 -8.51
C LEU A 377 -36.35 -4.56 -8.59
N TRP A 378 -36.43 -5.36 -9.65
CA TRP A 378 -35.52 -6.48 -9.90
C TRP A 378 -34.07 -6.02 -10.08
N VAL A 379 -33.84 -5.02 -10.94
CA VAL A 379 -32.49 -4.47 -11.21
C VAL A 379 -31.87 -3.89 -9.95
N ARG A 380 -32.58 -3.03 -9.22
CA ARG A 380 -32.09 -2.44 -7.96
C ARG A 380 -31.72 -3.54 -6.96
N THR A 381 -32.54 -4.58 -6.85
CA THR A 381 -32.29 -5.71 -5.96
C THR A 381 -30.99 -6.44 -6.34
N ILE A 382 -30.80 -6.78 -7.62
CA ILE A 382 -29.57 -7.45 -8.09
C ILE A 382 -28.32 -6.59 -7.86
N TYR A 383 -28.38 -5.28 -8.11
CA TYR A 383 -27.27 -4.36 -7.84
C TYR A 383 -26.95 -4.22 -6.35
N HIS A 384 -27.95 -4.22 -5.47
CA HIS A 384 -27.71 -4.26 -4.03
C HIS A 384 -27.07 -5.58 -3.58
N PHE A 385 -27.49 -6.71 -4.15
CA PHE A 385 -26.84 -7.99 -3.92
C PHE A 385 -25.38 -8.01 -4.41
N LEU A 386 -25.10 -7.38 -5.56
CA LEU A 386 -23.75 -7.25 -6.10
C LEU A 386 -22.86 -6.38 -5.20
N LEU A 387 -23.37 -5.25 -4.70
CA LEU A 387 -22.66 -4.39 -3.73
C LEU A 387 -22.39 -5.15 -2.42
N ALA A 388 -23.38 -5.86 -1.90
CA ALA A 388 -23.20 -6.68 -0.70
C ALA A 388 -22.15 -7.79 -0.94
N PHE A 389 -22.18 -8.44 -2.10
CA PHE A 389 -21.20 -9.46 -2.47
C PHE A 389 -19.76 -8.92 -2.54
N ALA A 390 -19.60 -7.65 -2.95
CA ALA A 390 -18.31 -6.97 -3.03
C ALA A 390 -17.79 -6.47 -1.66
N PHE A 391 -18.66 -5.87 -0.84
CA PHE A 391 -18.24 -5.06 0.31
C PHE A 391 -18.72 -5.56 1.67
N ASN A 392 -19.82 -6.33 1.76
CA ASN A 392 -20.33 -6.79 3.05
C ASN A 392 -19.46 -7.94 3.59
N ARG A 393 -19.13 -7.86 4.89
CA ARG A 393 -18.32 -8.88 5.60
C ARG A 393 -19.12 -9.66 6.64
N ASP A 394 -20.38 -9.33 6.84
CA ASP A 394 -21.25 -9.95 7.85
C ASP A 394 -21.85 -11.28 7.35
N PHE A 395 -21.89 -11.50 6.03
CA PHE A 395 -22.46 -12.70 5.40
C PHE A 395 -21.47 -13.41 4.49
N ASP A 396 -21.56 -14.75 4.43
CA ASP A 396 -20.81 -15.55 3.46
C ASP A 396 -21.32 -15.28 2.03
N LYS A 397 -20.41 -15.23 1.06
CA LYS A 397 -20.74 -15.01 -0.35
C LYS A 397 -21.73 -16.05 -0.89
N GLY A 398 -21.59 -17.31 -0.48
CA GLY A 398 -22.49 -18.38 -0.87
C GLY A 398 -23.90 -18.21 -0.30
N ASP A 399 -24.05 -17.60 0.88
CA ASP A 399 -25.35 -17.27 1.47
C ASP A 399 -26.04 -16.13 0.73
N LEU A 400 -25.27 -15.09 0.33
CA LEU A 400 -25.78 -14.00 -0.51
C LEU A 400 -26.31 -14.54 -1.85
N ILE A 401 -25.55 -15.40 -2.53
CA ILE A 401 -26.00 -16.02 -3.79
C ILE A 401 -27.23 -16.92 -3.55
N SER A 402 -27.27 -17.66 -2.44
CA SER A 402 -28.43 -18.51 -2.10
C SER A 402 -29.71 -17.69 -1.89
N ALA A 403 -29.60 -16.46 -1.39
CA ALA A 403 -30.72 -15.55 -1.20
C ALA A 403 -31.22 -14.92 -2.51
N ILE A 404 -30.46 -14.93 -3.60
CA ILE A 404 -30.94 -14.49 -4.93
C ILE A 404 -31.93 -15.51 -5.52
N ILE A 405 -31.72 -16.81 -5.24
CA ILE A 405 -32.48 -17.90 -5.87
C ILE A 405 -34.00 -17.74 -5.69
N PRO A 406 -34.55 -17.55 -4.47
CA PRO A 406 -36.00 -17.39 -4.32
C PRO A 406 -36.53 -16.13 -4.99
N LEU A 407 -35.77 -15.03 -4.98
CA LEU A 407 -36.16 -13.77 -5.63
C LEU A 407 -36.26 -13.95 -7.15
N PHE A 408 -35.31 -14.69 -7.75
CA PHE A 408 -35.34 -15.07 -9.16
C PHE A 408 -36.55 -15.95 -9.48
N GLU A 409 -36.89 -16.91 -8.62
CA GLU A 409 -38.10 -17.74 -8.78
C GLU A 409 -39.38 -16.89 -8.72
N GLY A 410 -39.40 -15.86 -7.86
CA GLY A 410 -40.46 -14.85 -7.84
C GLY A 410 -40.55 -14.12 -9.19
N ARG A 411 -39.45 -13.50 -9.64
CA ARG A 411 -39.40 -12.81 -10.94
C ARG A 411 -39.92 -13.70 -12.09
N LEU A 412 -39.50 -14.97 -12.11
CA LEU A 412 -39.96 -15.94 -13.12
C LEU A 412 -41.45 -16.30 -12.98
N ALA A 413 -42.00 -16.35 -11.75
CA ALA A 413 -43.42 -16.60 -11.52
C ALA A 413 -44.29 -15.53 -12.18
N GLY A 414 -43.96 -14.24 -11.98
CA GLY A 414 -44.67 -13.12 -12.59
C GLY A 414 -44.60 -13.16 -14.12
N PHE A 415 -43.38 -13.25 -14.66
CA PHE A 415 -43.15 -13.33 -16.11
C PHE A 415 -43.89 -14.52 -16.77
N THR A 416 -43.88 -15.69 -16.11
CA THR A 416 -44.61 -16.88 -16.57
C THR A 416 -46.12 -16.64 -16.57
N PHE A 417 -46.66 -16.04 -15.50
CA PHE A 417 -48.09 -15.79 -15.39
C PHE A 417 -48.57 -14.79 -16.46
N GLU A 418 -47.83 -13.70 -16.68
CA GLU A 418 -48.17 -12.68 -17.68
C GLU A 418 -48.20 -13.26 -19.10
N THR A 419 -47.15 -13.99 -19.49
CA THR A 419 -47.07 -14.63 -20.81
C THR A 419 -48.14 -15.69 -21.02
N GLN A 420 -48.43 -16.52 -20.01
CA GLN A 420 -49.53 -17.50 -20.05
C GLN A 420 -50.91 -16.82 -20.08
N SER A 421 -51.09 -15.70 -19.38
CA SER A 421 -52.33 -14.92 -19.42
C SER A 421 -52.56 -14.32 -20.80
N LEU A 422 -51.52 -13.78 -21.44
CA LEU A 422 -51.60 -13.27 -22.80
C LEU A 422 -51.95 -14.39 -23.80
N TRP A 423 -51.30 -15.54 -23.69
CA TRP A 423 -51.62 -16.72 -24.48
C TRP A 423 -53.11 -17.09 -24.39
N LYS A 424 -53.67 -17.11 -23.16
CA LYS A 424 -55.10 -17.36 -22.95
C LYS A 424 -55.99 -16.30 -23.61
N LYS A 425 -55.61 -15.02 -23.57
CA LYS A 425 -56.35 -13.91 -24.21
C LYS A 425 -56.33 -14.01 -25.74
N LEU A 426 -55.28 -14.57 -26.32
CA LEU A 426 -55.10 -14.76 -27.77
C LEU A 426 -55.65 -16.09 -28.29
N ALA A 427 -56.37 -16.87 -27.47
CA ALA A 427 -56.90 -18.18 -27.83
C ALA A 427 -57.85 -18.18 -29.04
N SER A 428 -58.41 -17.02 -29.42
CA SER A 428 -59.26 -16.86 -30.62
C SER A 428 -58.47 -16.79 -31.94
N LEU A 429 -57.15 -16.61 -31.89
CA LEU A 429 -56.28 -16.57 -33.07
C LEU A 429 -55.82 -17.98 -33.47
N ARG A 430 -55.27 -18.13 -34.69
CA ARG A 430 -54.57 -19.37 -35.06
C ARG A 430 -53.39 -19.57 -34.10
N ARG A 431 -53.22 -20.81 -33.62
CA ARG A 431 -52.18 -21.19 -32.63
C ARG A 431 -50.79 -20.61 -32.94
N ARG A 432 -50.37 -20.66 -34.21
CA ARG A 432 -49.09 -20.09 -34.66
C ARG A 432 -49.02 -18.57 -34.49
N GLN A 433 -50.08 -17.85 -34.87
CA GLN A 433 -50.14 -16.38 -34.73
C GLN A 433 -50.15 -15.97 -33.25
N ALA A 434 -50.88 -16.70 -32.40
CA ALA A 434 -50.86 -16.48 -30.96
C ALA A 434 -49.45 -16.72 -30.37
N GLN A 435 -48.75 -17.77 -30.82
CA GLN A 435 -47.40 -18.09 -30.34
C GLN A 435 -46.37 -17.02 -30.75
N GLU A 436 -46.44 -16.55 -31.99
CA GLU A 436 -45.58 -15.48 -32.50
C GLU A 436 -45.80 -14.17 -31.73
N LEU A 437 -47.05 -13.78 -31.46
CA LEU A 437 -47.36 -12.57 -30.69
C LEU A 437 -46.89 -12.65 -29.24
N VAL A 438 -47.09 -13.78 -28.56
CA VAL A 438 -46.61 -13.95 -27.17
C VAL A 438 -45.08 -13.96 -27.13
N ALA A 439 -44.42 -14.58 -28.12
CA ALA A 439 -42.96 -14.56 -28.20
C ALA A 439 -42.39 -13.16 -28.45
N LEU A 440 -43.07 -12.35 -29.29
CA LEU A 440 -42.71 -10.95 -29.52
C LEU A 440 -42.86 -10.11 -28.25
N GLU A 441 -43.96 -10.27 -27.52
CA GLU A 441 -44.17 -9.59 -26.24
C GLU A 441 -43.10 -9.99 -25.21
N ALA A 442 -42.84 -11.30 -25.07
CA ALA A 442 -41.82 -11.80 -24.15
C ALA A 442 -40.42 -11.26 -24.51
N ALA A 443 -40.07 -11.20 -25.80
CA ALA A 443 -38.82 -10.61 -26.25
C ALA A 443 -38.77 -9.09 -25.94
N SER A 444 -39.88 -8.38 -26.15
CA SER A 444 -39.99 -6.96 -25.80
C SER A 444 -39.76 -6.71 -24.31
N GLN A 445 -40.31 -7.56 -23.43
CA GLN A 445 -40.11 -7.47 -21.99
C GLN A 445 -38.66 -7.78 -21.58
N ILE A 446 -38.01 -8.76 -22.23
CA ILE A 446 -36.60 -9.06 -21.99
C ILE A 446 -35.72 -7.87 -22.39
N GLU A 447 -35.97 -7.26 -23.55
CA GLU A 447 -35.21 -6.09 -24.00
C GLU A 447 -35.44 -4.87 -23.12
N ALA A 448 -36.68 -4.66 -22.63
CA ALA A 448 -36.98 -3.61 -21.66
C ALA A 448 -36.23 -3.82 -20.33
N LEU A 449 -36.11 -5.06 -19.86
CA LEU A 449 -35.31 -5.37 -18.67
C LEU A 449 -33.83 -5.04 -18.89
N VAL A 450 -33.28 -5.34 -20.06
CA VAL A 450 -31.88 -5.00 -20.39
C VAL A 450 -31.68 -3.49 -20.39
N ASP A 451 -32.61 -2.72 -20.98
CA ASP A 451 -32.58 -1.25 -20.91
C ASP A 451 -32.57 -0.75 -19.47
N GLU A 452 -33.37 -1.36 -18.59
CA GLU A 452 -33.43 -0.98 -17.17
C GLU A 452 -32.10 -1.26 -16.45
N PHE A 453 -31.42 -2.39 -16.74
CA PHE A 453 -30.08 -2.68 -16.21
C PHE A 453 -29.06 -1.62 -16.68
N VAL A 454 -29.07 -1.26 -17.96
CA VAL A 454 -28.18 -0.24 -18.52
C VAL A 454 -28.45 1.12 -17.88
N LEU A 455 -29.72 1.52 -17.77
CA LEU A 455 -30.15 2.80 -17.20
C LEU A 455 -29.71 2.96 -15.75
N GLN A 456 -29.88 1.92 -14.92
CA GLN A 456 -29.54 1.98 -13.50
C GLN A 456 -28.05 1.78 -13.19
N LYS A 457 -27.22 1.45 -14.18
CA LYS A 457 -25.77 1.23 -13.98
C LYS A 457 -25.10 2.42 -13.29
N GLN A 458 -25.53 3.64 -13.61
CA GLN A 458 -24.95 4.86 -13.01
C GLN A 458 -25.12 4.88 -11.48
N GLU A 459 -26.26 4.45 -10.96
CA GLU A 459 -26.49 4.37 -9.52
C GLU A 459 -25.59 3.30 -8.87
N LEU A 460 -25.39 2.16 -9.53
CA LEU A 460 -24.44 1.14 -9.08
C LEU A 460 -23.02 1.70 -8.99
N LEU A 461 -22.54 2.42 -10.02
CA LEU A 461 -21.20 3.00 -10.04
C LEU A 461 -20.97 3.97 -8.87
N LEU A 462 -21.93 4.87 -8.63
CA LEU A 462 -21.87 5.83 -7.52
C LEU A 462 -21.84 5.13 -6.16
N LYS A 463 -22.71 4.13 -5.96
CA LYS A 463 -22.74 3.36 -4.70
C LYS A 463 -21.49 2.50 -4.52
N TRP A 464 -20.95 1.95 -5.60
CA TRP A 464 -19.71 1.17 -5.56
C TRP A 464 -18.54 2.04 -5.11
N GLU A 465 -18.35 3.20 -5.73
CA GLU A 465 -17.30 4.15 -5.35
C GLU A 465 -17.46 4.61 -3.90
N SER A 466 -18.69 4.93 -3.48
CA SER A 466 -18.97 5.30 -2.08
C SER A 466 -18.64 4.16 -1.09
N SER A 467 -18.93 2.91 -1.45
CA SER A 467 -18.68 1.75 -0.58
C SER A 467 -17.19 1.40 -0.50
N GLU A 468 -16.49 1.50 -1.63
CA GLU A 468 -15.04 1.35 -1.74
C GLU A 468 -14.32 2.43 -0.94
N GLU A 469 -14.75 3.69 -1.08
CA GLU A 469 -14.17 4.81 -0.35
C GLU A 469 -14.41 4.68 1.16
N ALA A 470 -15.55 4.12 1.61
CA ALA A 470 -15.89 3.91 3.01
C ALA A 470 -15.01 2.89 3.76
N LEU A 471 -14.25 2.04 3.04
CA LEU A 471 -13.35 1.05 3.63
C LEU A 471 -11.92 1.56 3.89
N LYS A 472 -11.51 2.68 3.28
CA LYS A 472 -10.19 3.31 3.50
C LYS A 472 -10.01 3.82 4.94
N PRO A 473 -8.79 4.04 5.46
CA PRO A 473 -8.63 4.80 6.69
C PRO A 473 -9.04 6.27 6.47
N PRO A 474 -9.55 6.98 7.50
CA PRO A 474 -9.97 8.37 7.36
C PRO A 474 -8.81 9.36 7.21
N VAL A 475 -7.60 8.98 7.63
CA VAL A 475 -6.35 9.75 7.50
C VAL A 475 -5.23 8.76 7.13
N PRO A 476 -4.30 9.11 6.21
CA PRO A 476 -3.19 8.23 5.84
C PRO A 476 -2.37 7.79 7.06
N LYS A 477 -2.07 6.49 7.17
CA LYS A 477 -1.27 5.93 8.28
C LYS A 477 0.23 5.99 8.00
N VAL A 478 0.74 7.18 7.69
CA VAL A 478 2.16 7.43 7.38
C VAL A 478 2.67 8.58 8.23
N THR A 479 3.93 8.51 8.66
CA THR A 479 4.61 9.59 9.38
C THR A 479 6.09 9.61 8.98
N TYR A 480 6.83 10.62 9.42
CA TYR A 480 8.28 10.56 9.38
C TYR A 480 8.90 11.03 10.70
N ARG A 481 10.17 10.72 10.91
CA ARG A 481 10.95 11.24 12.04
C ARG A 481 12.36 11.60 11.60
N GLU A 482 12.98 12.47 12.37
CA GLU A 482 14.30 12.99 12.05
C GLU A 482 15.21 12.92 13.29
N PHE A 483 16.32 12.18 13.17
CA PHE A 483 17.39 12.19 14.17
C PHE A 483 18.54 13.13 13.78
N ILE A 484 18.76 13.27 12.46
CA ILE A 484 19.81 14.09 11.86
C ILE A 484 19.15 15.21 11.04
N PRO A 485 19.57 16.47 11.20
CA PRO A 485 19.04 17.62 10.46
C PRO A 485 18.86 17.34 8.95
N ASN A 486 17.63 17.52 8.45
CA ASN A 486 17.17 17.30 7.08
C ASN A 486 17.21 15.83 6.59
N VAL A 487 17.22 14.85 7.49
CA VAL A 487 17.16 13.42 7.14
C VAL A 487 15.86 12.79 7.62
N HIS A 488 14.87 12.75 6.73
CA HIS A 488 13.54 12.22 7.01
C HIS A 488 13.50 10.69 6.91
N LEU A 489 13.06 10.03 7.99
CA LEU A 489 12.79 8.58 8.01
C LEU A 489 11.29 8.34 7.84
N VAL A 490 10.87 8.02 6.62
CA VAL A 490 9.45 7.81 6.28
C VAL A 490 9.02 6.39 6.61
N VAL A 491 8.01 6.23 7.47
CA VAL A 491 7.55 4.92 7.93
C VAL A 491 6.02 4.89 8.15
N PRO A 492 5.40 3.70 8.25
CA PRO A 492 4.02 3.60 8.72
C PRO A 492 3.84 4.26 10.10
N LEU A 493 2.73 4.97 10.30
CA LEU A 493 2.41 5.63 11.58
C LEU A 493 2.35 4.63 12.74
N GLU A 494 1.74 3.47 12.47
CA GLU A 494 1.63 2.36 13.40
C GLU A 494 1.69 1.02 12.65
N VAL A 495 2.16 -0.01 13.34
CA VAL A 495 2.14 -1.42 12.93
C VAL A 495 1.57 -2.27 14.06
N ASN A 496 1.09 -3.47 13.76
CA ASN A 496 0.59 -4.38 14.79
C ASN A 496 1.71 -5.26 15.34
N SER A 497 1.84 -5.33 16.66
CA SER A 497 2.67 -6.35 17.32
C SER A 497 2.09 -7.76 17.12
N PRO A 498 2.87 -8.83 17.33
CA PRO A 498 2.38 -10.21 17.29
C PRO A 498 1.23 -10.50 18.26
N ALA A 499 1.15 -9.75 19.37
CA ALA A 499 0.09 -9.85 20.35
C ALA A 499 -1.17 -9.03 19.98
N GLY A 500 -1.17 -8.34 18.82
CA GLY A 500 -2.30 -7.57 18.32
C GLY A 500 -2.42 -6.14 18.88
N TYR A 501 -1.43 -5.68 19.64
CA TYR A 501 -1.37 -4.28 20.12
C TYR A 501 -0.68 -3.37 19.09
N PRO A 502 -1.17 -2.14 18.88
CA PRO A 502 -0.52 -1.18 17.98
C PRO A 502 0.79 -0.68 18.57
N VAL A 503 1.84 -0.63 17.74
CA VAL A 503 3.13 -0.02 18.01
C VAL A 503 3.26 1.19 17.09
N THR A 504 3.57 2.37 17.64
CA THR A 504 3.68 3.60 16.85
C THR A 504 5.14 3.96 16.58
N ALA A 505 5.39 4.53 15.40
CA ALA A 505 6.72 5.06 15.03
C ALA A 505 7.23 6.11 16.05
N ASN A 506 6.35 6.96 16.59
CA ASN A 506 6.72 7.97 17.58
C ASN A 506 7.22 7.33 18.89
N ALA A 507 6.60 6.24 19.35
CA ALA A 507 7.04 5.57 20.58
C ALA A 507 8.44 4.94 20.44
N ILE A 508 8.73 4.35 19.29
CA ILE A 508 10.08 3.82 18.97
C ILE A 508 11.09 4.97 18.94
N TYR A 509 10.77 6.07 18.25
CA TYR A 509 11.65 7.24 18.22
C TYR A 509 11.94 7.78 19.62
N GLU A 510 10.92 7.99 20.46
CA GLU A 510 11.09 8.53 21.80
C GLU A 510 12.01 7.65 22.67
N THR A 511 11.94 6.32 22.48
CA THR A 511 12.79 5.35 23.18
C THR A 511 14.26 5.49 22.77
N ILE A 512 14.52 5.50 21.46
CA ILE A 512 15.88 5.66 20.91
C ILE A 512 16.45 7.02 21.29
N PHE A 513 15.65 8.08 21.14
CA PHE A 513 16.07 9.44 21.49
C PHE A 513 16.46 9.57 22.97
N ALA A 514 15.68 8.99 23.89
CA ALA A 514 16.00 9.01 25.31
C ALA A 514 17.30 8.25 25.63
N ARG A 515 17.55 7.12 24.95
CA ARG A 515 18.80 6.37 25.03
C ARG A 515 19.98 7.22 24.55
N TYR A 516 19.89 7.77 23.34
CA TYR A 516 20.96 8.58 22.73
C TYR A 516 21.24 9.84 23.55
N ARG A 517 20.21 10.49 24.09
CA ARG A 517 20.39 11.62 25.01
C ARG A 517 21.16 11.23 26.26
N THR A 518 20.85 10.08 26.86
CA THR A 518 21.54 9.61 28.06
C THR A 518 23.01 9.31 27.78
N GLU A 519 23.29 8.64 26.65
CA GLU A 519 24.65 8.32 26.22
C GLU A 519 25.45 9.58 25.83
N PHE A 520 24.80 10.54 25.16
CA PHE A 520 25.39 11.84 24.84
C PHE A 520 25.72 12.63 26.11
N ASP A 521 24.79 12.75 27.06
CA ASP A 521 25.02 13.44 28.33
C ASP A 521 26.15 12.78 29.13
N ASP A 522 26.23 11.45 29.14
CA ASP A 522 27.33 10.73 29.80
C ASP A 522 28.68 11.00 29.12
N PHE A 523 28.72 10.95 27.78
CA PHE A 523 29.93 11.24 27.02
C PHE A 523 30.42 12.68 27.25
N ILE A 524 29.53 13.67 27.13
CA ILE A 524 29.90 15.08 27.27
C ILE A 524 30.27 15.42 28.72
N TYR A 525 29.40 15.14 29.68
CA TYR A 525 29.58 15.65 31.05
C TYR A 525 30.46 14.75 31.91
N ASN A 526 30.41 13.43 31.75
CA ASN A 526 31.18 12.50 32.58
C ASN A 526 32.51 12.09 31.92
N ASN A 527 32.52 11.80 30.61
CA ASN A 527 33.73 11.28 29.94
C ASN A 527 34.67 12.39 29.45
N LEU A 528 34.14 13.48 28.91
CA LEU A 528 34.92 14.67 28.52
C LEU A 528 35.04 15.68 29.68
N GLY A 529 34.18 15.60 30.70
CA GLY A 529 34.26 16.46 31.88
C GLY A 529 33.78 17.89 31.63
N VAL A 530 32.91 18.09 30.64
CA VAL A 530 32.30 19.40 30.35
C VAL A 530 31.34 19.79 31.49
N ALA A 531 31.27 21.07 31.83
CA ALA A 531 30.32 21.56 32.82
C ALA A 531 28.88 21.47 32.30
N ARG A 532 27.90 21.17 33.17
CA ARG A 532 26.48 21.00 32.77
C ARG A 532 25.79 22.29 32.31
N ASP A 533 26.37 23.44 32.64
CA ASP A 533 25.95 24.77 32.22
C ASP A 533 26.77 25.32 31.05
N ALA A 534 27.63 24.48 30.43
CA ALA A 534 28.40 24.87 29.26
C ALA A 534 27.49 25.17 28.06
N ASP A 535 27.87 26.19 27.29
CA ASP A 535 27.20 26.49 26.02
C ASP A 535 27.63 25.54 24.89
N SER A 536 26.91 25.61 23.77
CA SER A 536 27.17 24.78 22.59
C SER A 536 28.59 24.94 22.04
N SER A 537 29.13 26.16 22.07
CA SER A 537 30.49 26.44 21.58
C SER A 537 31.57 25.76 22.45
N GLN A 538 31.37 25.75 23.77
CA GLN A 538 32.24 25.07 24.72
C GLN A 538 32.19 23.55 24.55
N ILE A 539 30.99 22.99 24.32
CA ILE A 539 30.83 21.55 24.04
C ILE A 539 31.58 21.18 22.75
N VAL A 540 31.38 21.95 21.67
CA VAL A 540 32.04 21.71 20.38
C VAL A 540 33.56 21.79 20.51
N GLN A 541 34.09 22.80 21.22
CA GLN A 541 35.53 22.93 21.44
C GLN A 541 36.11 21.74 22.23
N GLN A 542 35.38 21.21 23.22
CA GLN A 542 35.86 20.07 24.00
C GLN A 542 35.90 18.77 23.19
N ILE A 543 35.01 18.61 22.21
CA ILE A 543 35.06 17.48 21.26
C ILE A 543 36.25 17.65 20.32
N ASP A 544 36.50 18.85 19.81
CA ASP A 544 37.66 19.15 18.96
C ASP A 544 38.98 18.88 19.68
N ASP A 545 39.13 19.38 20.92
CA ASP A 545 40.29 19.12 21.78
C ASP A 545 40.49 17.63 22.04
N PHE A 546 39.39 16.88 22.19
CA PHE A 546 39.42 15.42 22.32
C PHE A 546 39.94 14.74 21.05
N MET A 547 39.47 15.13 19.86
CA MET A 547 39.96 14.59 18.59
C MET A 547 41.45 14.90 18.37
N CYS A 548 41.88 16.13 18.66
CA CYS A 548 43.29 16.53 18.63
C CYS A 548 44.16 15.66 19.55
N ARG A 549 43.66 15.37 20.76
CA ARG A 549 44.35 14.52 21.73
C ARG A 549 44.47 13.08 21.24
N VAL A 550 43.40 12.50 20.69
CA VAL A 550 43.40 11.14 20.11
C VAL A 550 44.36 11.06 18.94
N GLU A 551 44.35 12.03 18.03
CA GLU A 551 45.27 12.12 16.89
C GLU A 551 46.73 12.08 17.34
N SER A 552 47.09 12.90 18.34
CA SER A 552 48.45 12.95 18.90
C SER A 552 48.87 11.65 19.58
N GLN A 553 47.96 11.01 20.33
CA GLN A 553 48.23 9.72 20.97
C GLN A 553 48.35 8.59 19.94
N LEU A 554 47.54 8.60 18.88
CA LEU A 554 47.64 7.65 17.77
C LEU A 554 49.01 7.78 17.10
N ASP A 555 49.47 8.98 16.76
CA ASP A 555 50.78 9.18 16.13
C ASP A 555 51.95 8.73 17.02
N SER A 556 51.91 9.08 18.31
CA SER A 556 53.04 8.85 19.22
C SER A 556 53.11 7.43 19.80
N VAL A 557 51.98 6.73 19.95
CA VAL A 557 51.92 5.44 20.67
C VAL A 557 51.62 4.27 19.73
N LEU A 558 50.57 4.36 18.90
CA LEU A 558 50.05 3.20 18.15
C LEU A 558 50.50 3.17 16.70
N LEU A 559 50.52 4.32 16.03
CA LEU A 559 50.72 4.46 14.58
C LEU A 559 51.93 5.36 14.27
N PRO A 560 53.13 5.07 14.79
CA PRO A 560 54.31 5.88 14.51
C PRO A 560 54.73 5.74 13.04
N GLY A 561 54.82 6.87 12.32
CA GLY A 561 55.28 6.89 10.93
C GLY A 561 54.89 8.16 10.18
N ASP A 562 55.80 8.72 9.39
CA ASP A 562 55.50 9.92 8.60
C ASP A 562 54.62 9.57 7.38
N LEU A 563 53.34 9.95 7.44
CA LEU A 563 52.37 9.73 6.36
C LEU A 563 52.75 10.46 5.06
N SER A 564 53.68 11.41 5.08
CA SER A 564 54.20 12.03 3.85
C SER A 564 55.20 11.15 3.09
N THR A 565 55.63 10.04 3.70
CA THR A 565 56.58 9.09 3.11
C THR A 565 55.92 7.73 2.89
N VAL A 566 56.34 7.01 1.84
CA VAL A 566 55.87 5.64 1.56
C VAL A 566 56.19 4.68 2.71
N GLU A 567 57.39 4.76 3.28
CA GLU A 567 57.82 3.87 4.36
C GLU A 567 57.08 4.16 5.68
N GLY A 568 56.91 5.44 6.02
CA GLY A 568 56.12 5.82 7.20
C GLY A 568 54.66 5.42 7.07
N THR A 569 54.08 5.58 5.88
CA THR A 569 52.71 5.12 5.59
C THR A 569 52.59 3.59 5.66
N ARG A 570 53.55 2.85 5.10
CA ARG A 570 53.60 1.39 5.16
C ARG A 570 53.53 0.88 6.60
N ARG A 571 54.35 1.45 7.48
CA ARG A 571 54.36 1.10 8.90
C ARG A 571 53.00 1.35 9.57
N VAL A 572 52.34 2.47 9.28
CA VAL A 572 50.99 2.77 9.80
C VAL A 572 49.98 1.74 9.32
N VAL A 573 49.93 1.49 8.00
CA VAL A 573 48.96 0.57 7.38
C VAL A 573 49.13 -0.86 7.90
N GLU A 574 50.37 -1.37 7.92
CA GLU A 574 50.68 -2.72 8.44
C GLU A 574 50.30 -2.88 9.91
N THR A 575 50.49 -1.83 10.71
CA THR A 575 50.09 -1.85 12.12
C THR A 575 48.57 -1.95 12.26
N ILE A 576 47.80 -1.17 11.49
CA ILE A 576 46.33 -1.24 11.50
C ILE A 576 45.86 -2.64 11.06
N VAL A 577 46.41 -3.17 9.97
CA VAL A 577 46.09 -4.52 9.49
C VAL A 577 46.39 -5.58 10.55
N GLY A 578 47.52 -5.47 11.25
CA GLY A 578 47.91 -6.39 12.31
C GLY A 578 46.91 -6.46 13.47
N TYR A 579 46.30 -5.34 13.84
CA TYR A 579 45.33 -5.29 14.94
C TYR A 579 43.91 -5.69 14.51
N PHE A 580 43.47 -5.27 13.33
CA PHE A 580 42.07 -5.38 12.90
C PHE A 580 41.75 -6.63 12.10
N ARG A 581 42.72 -7.26 11.42
CA ARG A 581 42.48 -8.49 10.65
C ARG A 581 42.12 -9.64 11.60
N ARG A 582 41.06 -10.38 11.27
CA ARG A 582 40.58 -11.53 12.05
C ARG A 582 40.45 -12.79 11.22
N GLU A 583 40.11 -12.67 9.94
CA GLU A 583 39.78 -13.80 9.08
C GLU A 583 40.46 -13.70 7.72
N ASP A 584 40.57 -14.85 7.04
CA ASP A 584 40.94 -14.87 5.63
C ASP A 584 39.76 -14.40 4.77
N ILE A 585 40.09 -13.60 3.77
CA ILE A 585 39.13 -13.05 2.81
C ILE A 585 38.91 -14.04 1.67
N PHE A 586 37.71 -14.06 1.11
CA PHE A 586 37.39 -14.89 -0.05
C PHE A 586 37.49 -14.04 -1.31
N ALA A 587 38.53 -14.26 -2.12
CA ALA A 587 38.92 -13.40 -3.24
C ALA A 587 39.25 -14.25 -4.48
N LEU A 588 39.42 -13.61 -5.64
CA LEU A 588 39.81 -14.31 -6.86
C LEU A 588 41.19 -14.95 -6.70
N ASN A 589 41.32 -16.21 -7.10
CA ASN A 589 42.62 -16.86 -7.13
C ASN A 589 43.51 -16.24 -8.24
N PRO A 590 44.85 -16.29 -8.10
CA PRO A 590 45.77 -15.69 -9.08
C PRO A 590 45.59 -16.20 -10.51
N GLY A 591 45.16 -17.45 -10.68
CA GLY A 591 44.91 -18.04 -12.01
C GLY A 591 43.72 -17.39 -12.73
N MET A 592 42.65 -17.05 -12.00
CA MET A 592 41.53 -16.32 -12.55
C MET A 592 41.86 -14.84 -12.78
N ALA A 593 42.52 -14.19 -11.81
CA ALA A 593 42.99 -12.81 -11.97
C ALA A 593 43.88 -12.66 -13.22
N TYR A 594 44.76 -13.64 -13.49
CA TYR A 594 45.62 -13.66 -14.68
C TYR A 594 44.79 -13.78 -15.97
N ARG A 595 43.81 -14.68 -16.00
CA ARG A 595 42.92 -14.85 -17.16
C ARG A 595 42.13 -13.57 -17.48
N ILE A 596 41.68 -12.86 -16.46
CA ILE A 596 40.98 -11.58 -16.60
C ILE A 596 41.92 -10.51 -17.18
N LEU A 597 43.06 -10.27 -16.52
CA LEU A 597 44.01 -9.23 -16.92
C LEU A 597 44.69 -9.53 -18.27
N SER A 598 44.87 -10.80 -18.63
CA SER A 598 45.43 -11.16 -19.95
C SER A 598 44.50 -10.84 -21.12
N LYS A 599 43.18 -10.76 -20.88
CA LYS A 599 42.19 -10.36 -21.88
C LYS A 599 42.01 -8.84 -21.96
N ASN A 600 42.30 -8.13 -20.87
CA ASN A 600 42.24 -6.68 -20.75
C ASN A 600 43.50 -6.20 -20.03
N ILE A 601 44.59 -5.98 -20.77
CA ILE A 601 45.87 -5.59 -20.15
C ILE A 601 45.78 -4.12 -19.70
N PRO A 602 46.10 -3.78 -18.43
CA PRO A 602 46.01 -2.42 -17.92
C PRO A 602 47.17 -1.56 -18.46
N SER A 603 46.97 -1.00 -19.66
CA SER A 603 48.00 -0.26 -20.39
C SER A 603 48.37 1.07 -19.73
N GLY A 604 47.40 1.72 -19.06
CA GLY A 604 47.64 2.91 -18.24
C GLY A 604 48.57 2.59 -17.07
N LEU A 605 48.39 1.45 -16.41
CA LEU A 605 49.23 1.00 -15.30
C LEU A 605 50.67 0.75 -15.74
N LEU A 606 50.85 0.02 -16.85
CA LEU A 606 52.17 -0.24 -17.43
C LEU A 606 52.93 1.07 -17.71
N THR A 607 52.22 2.04 -18.29
CA THR A 607 52.78 3.35 -18.63
C THR A 607 53.16 4.13 -17.37
N ARG A 608 52.26 4.19 -16.37
CA ARG A 608 52.49 4.95 -15.12
C ARG A 608 53.62 4.35 -14.27
N LEU A 609 53.72 3.03 -14.21
CA LEU A 609 54.77 2.34 -13.46
C LEU A 609 56.07 2.17 -14.25
N GLY A 610 56.11 2.54 -15.54
CA GLY A 610 57.31 2.51 -16.36
C GLY A 610 57.73 1.13 -16.88
N TYR A 611 56.79 0.18 -17.00
CA TYR A 611 57.08 -1.19 -17.48
C TYR A 611 56.81 -1.32 -18.98
N PRO A 612 57.76 -1.87 -19.76
CA PRO A 612 57.64 -1.96 -21.22
C PRO A 612 56.67 -3.05 -21.71
N SER A 613 56.27 -3.98 -20.85
CA SER A 613 55.37 -5.08 -21.22
C SER A 613 54.69 -5.74 -20.02
N TRP A 614 53.56 -6.41 -20.27
CA TRP A 614 52.83 -7.22 -19.28
C TRP A 614 53.72 -8.24 -18.53
N PRO A 615 54.57 -9.05 -19.19
CA PRO A 615 55.50 -9.94 -18.50
C PRO A 615 56.61 -9.24 -17.70
N ALA A 616 56.94 -7.99 -18.01
CA ALA A 616 57.90 -7.22 -17.22
C ALA A 616 57.29 -6.77 -15.89
N LEU A 617 56.02 -6.36 -15.90
CA LEU A 617 55.29 -5.99 -14.69
C LEU A 617 55.11 -7.19 -13.74
N LEU A 618 54.71 -8.34 -14.27
CA LEU A 618 54.47 -9.57 -13.49
C LEU A 618 55.74 -10.20 -12.87
N ARG A 619 56.94 -9.69 -13.19
CA ARG A 619 58.17 -10.11 -12.51
C ARG A 619 58.36 -9.40 -11.17
N GLU A 620 57.74 -8.24 -11.00
CA GLU A 620 57.89 -7.37 -9.82
C GLU A 620 56.62 -7.28 -8.99
N TYR A 621 55.46 -7.61 -9.57
CA TYR A 621 54.15 -7.59 -8.90
C TYR A 621 53.40 -8.91 -9.07
N GLU A 622 52.70 -9.34 -8.03
CA GLU A 622 51.76 -10.45 -8.11
C GLU A 622 50.54 -10.09 -8.97
N VAL A 623 49.89 -11.10 -9.54
CA VAL A 623 48.75 -10.88 -10.44
C VAL A 623 47.60 -10.14 -9.75
N ASN A 624 47.29 -10.50 -8.50
CA ASN A 624 46.24 -9.84 -7.71
C ASN A 624 46.62 -8.41 -7.31
N GLU A 625 47.91 -8.14 -7.09
CA GLU A 625 48.40 -6.78 -6.87
C GLU A 625 48.18 -5.92 -8.11
N VAL A 626 48.48 -6.46 -9.30
CA VAL A 626 48.21 -5.77 -10.57
C VAL A 626 46.71 -5.54 -10.78
N LEU A 627 45.85 -6.50 -10.41
CA LEU A 627 44.39 -6.34 -10.48
C LEU A 627 43.90 -5.18 -9.60
N ALA A 628 44.38 -5.11 -8.35
CA ALA A 628 44.02 -4.05 -7.42
C ALA A 628 44.49 -2.66 -7.88
N LEU A 629 45.71 -2.58 -8.43
CA LEU A 629 46.29 -1.32 -8.92
C LEU A 629 45.62 -0.80 -10.21
N ALA A 630 45.11 -1.69 -11.06
CA ALA A 630 44.49 -1.31 -12.33
C ALA A 630 43.33 -0.32 -12.17
N ASN A 631 42.57 -0.42 -11.07
CA ASN A 631 41.47 0.50 -10.76
C ASN A 631 41.88 1.97 -10.68
N TRP A 632 43.15 2.20 -10.34
CA TRP A 632 43.68 3.54 -10.05
C TRP A 632 44.46 4.11 -11.24
N SER A 633 44.72 3.33 -12.29
CA SER A 633 45.42 3.78 -13.49
C SER A 633 44.53 3.87 -14.72
N GLU A 634 43.56 2.97 -14.85
CA GLU A 634 42.65 2.86 -16.00
C GLU A 634 41.40 3.75 -15.82
N GLY A 635 40.65 3.96 -16.91
CA GLY A 635 39.38 4.70 -16.90
C GLY A 635 38.18 3.85 -16.43
N PRO A 636 37.00 4.46 -16.19
CA PRO A 636 35.81 3.77 -15.69
C PRO A 636 35.37 2.56 -16.54
N ASP A 637 35.45 2.68 -17.87
CA ASP A 637 35.10 1.61 -18.82
C ASP A 637 35.91 0.31 -18.60
N TYR A 638 37.10 0.42 -18.01
CA TYR A 638 37.95 -0.73 -17.73
C TYR A 638 37.34 -1.60 -16.62
N GLU A 639 36.86 -0.99 -15.53
CA GLU A 639 36.20 -1.72 -14.43
C GLU A 639 34.92 -2.41 -14.94
N GLU A 640 34.10 -1.70 -15.72
CA GLU A 640 32.89 -2.27 -16.33
C GLU A 640 33.21 -3.45 -17.25
N ALA A 641 34.25 -3.36 -18.07
CA ALA A 641 34.70 -4.46 -18.92
C ALA A 641 35.16 -5.69 -18.11
N ILE A 642 35.78 -5.48 -16.95
CA ILE A 642 36.21 -6.54 -16.04
C ILE A 642 34.98 -7.18 -15.36
N LEU A 643 34.04 -6.39 -14.84
CA LEU A 643 32.79 -6.89 -14.25
C LEU A 643 31.94 -7.66 -15.26
N ALA A 644 31.83 -7.17 -16.50
CA ALA A 644 31.13 -7.87 -17.58
C ALA A 644 31.80 -9.21 -17.95
N LEU A 645 33.14 -9.28 -17.89
CA LEU A 645 33.88 -10.52 -18.09
C LEU A 645 33.63 -11.50 -16.93
N LEU A 646 33.62 -11.01 -15.69
CA LEU A 646 33.36 -11.81 -14.50
C LEU A 646 31.97 -12.45 -14.57
N ARG A 647 30.93 -11.68 -14.91
CA ARG A 647 29.54 -12.15 -15.06
C ARG A 647 29.41 -13.33 -16.05
N ARG A 648 30.32 -13.45 -17.02
CA ARG A 648 30.33 -14.52 -18.02
C ARG A 648 31.20 -15.72 -17.65
N THR A 649 32.19 -15.55 -16.78
CA THR A 649 33.32 -16.49 -16.68
C THR A 649 33.59 -17.07 -15.31
N ILE A 650 33.19 -16.42 -14.21
CA ILE A 650 33.55 -16.91 -12.86
C ILE A 650 32.80 -18.17 -12.45
N GLN A 651 33.48 -19.00 -11.67
CA GLN A 651 32.98 -20.20 -11.01
C GLN A 651 33.35 -20.21 -9.53
N PRO A 652 32.69 -21.02 -8.68
CA PRO A 652 33.07 -21.18 -7.28
C PRO A 652 34.56 -21.50 -7.07
N GLU A 653 35.16 -22.31 -7.94
CA GLU A 653 36.56 -22.73 -7.86
C GLU A 653 37.56 -21.62 -8.27
N ASP A 654 37.07 -20.53 -8.85
CA ASP A 654 37.89 -19.37 -9.22
C ASP A 654 38.17 -18.43 -8.03
N PHE A 655 37.57 -18.72 -6.88
CA PHE A 655 37.81 -18.01 -5.62
C PHE A 655 38.56 -18.90 -4.62
N GLU A 656 39.36 -18.28 -3.78
CA GLU A 656 40.07 -18.95 -2.69
C GLU A 656 40.08 -18.10 -1.42
N SER A 657 40.27 -18.75 -0.27
CA SER A 657 40.52 -18.03 0.98
C SER A 657 41.99 -17.61 1.01
N THR A 658 42.24 -16.32 1.10
CA THR A 658 43.58 -15.74 1.11
C THR A 658 43.72 -14.73 2.23
N THR A 659 44.95 -14.51 2.68
CA THR A 659 45.21 -13.52 3.71
C THR A 659 45.23 -12.13 3.10
N LEU A 660 44.46 -11.21 3.68
CA LEU A 660 44.44 -9.81 3.28
C LEU A 660 45.84 -9.17 3.44
N GLN A 661 46.36 -8.60 2.35
CA GLN A 661 47.64 -7.90 2.31
C GLN A 661 47.44 -6.42 1.94
N PRO A 662 48.04 -5.47 2.69
CA PRO A 662 48.05 -4.07 2.30
C PRO A 662 49.11 -3.79 1.23
N MET A 663 48.85 -2.80 0.40
CA MET A 663 49.77 -2.26 -0.59
C MET A 663 49.89 -0.77 -0.37
N VAL A 664 51.11 -0.31 -0.08
CA VAL A 664 51.41 1.13 0.02
C VAL A 664 52.19 1.59 -1.20
N VAL A 665 51.59 2.50 -1.94
CA VAL A 665 52.14 3.06 -3.20
C VAL A 665 52.44 4.54 -3.06
N SER A 666 53.28 5.07 -3.96
CA SER A 666 53.56 6.51 -4.01
C SER A 666 52.43 7.27 -4.71
N TYR A 667 51.93 8.36 -4.11
CA TYR A 667 50.98 9.26 -4.78
C TYR A 667 51.55 9.87 -6.08
N GLU A 668 52.89 9.93 -6.22
CA GLU A 668 53.55 10.44 -7.43
C GLU A 668 53.37 9.48 -8.61
N GLN A 669 53.33 8.17 -8.34
CA GLN A 669 53.13 7.12 -9.34
C GLN A 669 51.64 6.95 -9.67
N LEU A 670 50.77 7.08 -8.66
CA LEU A 670 49.31 6.96 -8.80
C LEU A 670 48.60 8.15 -8.14
N PRO A 671 48.50 9.31 -8.82
CA PRO A 671 47.92 10.54 -8.23
C PRO A 671 46.42 10.45 -7.90
N SER A 672 45.71 9.52 -8.52
CA SER A 672 44.29 9.20 -8.26
C SER A 672 44.05 8.58 -6.88
N LEU A 673 45.11 8.09 -6.22
CA LEU A 673 45.07 7.52 -4.86
C LEU A 673 45.42 8.53 -3.76
N LEU A 674 45.54 9.82 -4.07
CA LEU A 674 46.06 10.87 -3.15
C LEU A 674 45.30 10.96 -1.82
N GLU A 675 44.04 10.54 -1.78
CA GLU A 675 43.23 10.47 -0.56
C GLU A 675 42.85 9.02 -0.23
N VAL A 676 42.85 8.68 1.07
CA VAL A 676 42.34 7.38 1.54
C VAL A 676 40.81 7.40 1.45
N GLY A 677 40.29 6.77 0.40
CA GLY A 677 38.86 6.68 0.05
C GLY A 677 38.22 5.35 0.46
N GLU A 678 37.21 4.90 -0.27
CA GLU A 678 36.60 3.56 -0.10
C GLU A 678 37.36 2.48 -0.89
N CYS A 679 37.15 1.20 -0.54
CA CYS A 679 37.79 0.09 -1.24
C CYS A 679 37.11 -0.14 -2.60
N SER A 680 37.89 -0.12 -3.70
CA SER A 680 37.32 -0.33 -5.03
C SER A 680 36.92 -1.79 -5.30
N SER A 681 36.07 -2.03 -6.29
CA SER A 681 35.62 -3.38 -6.66
C SER A 681 36.77 -4.31 -7.03
N LEU A 682 37.77 -3.79 -7.75
CA LEU A 682 38.94 -4.59 -8.11
C LEU A 682 39.85 -4.87 -6.90
N CYS A 683 39.94 -3.96 -5.93
CA CYS A 683 40.61 -4.23 -4.65
C CYS A 683 39.89 -5.34 -3.87
N LYS A 684 38.54 -5.30 -3.85
CA LYS A 684 37.67 -6.33 -3.25
C LYS A 684 37.92 -7.71 -3.86
N LEU A 685 37.89 -7.79 -5.19
CA LEU A 685 38.14 -9.03 -5.92
C LEU A 685 39.57 -9.55 -5.79
N ALA A 686 40.56 -8.66 -5.76
CA ALA A 686 41.97 -9.03 -5.63
C ALA A 686 42.35 -9.48 -4.21
N GLY A 687 41.58 -9.06 -3.21
CA GLY A 687 41.94 -9.27 -1.82
C GLY A 687 43.14 -8.43 -1.38
N ARG A 688 43.18 -7.17 -1.81
CA ARG A 688 44.26 -6.22 -1.50
C ARG A 688 43.67 -4.88 -1.07
N ILE A 689 44.27 -4.25 -0.07
CA ILE A 689 43.94 -2.85 0.30
C ILE A 689 45.05 -1.97 -0.27
N VAL A 690 44.71 -1.05 -1.17
CA VAL A 690 45.67 -0.13 -1.79
C VAL A 690 45.54 1.25 -1.13
N VAL A 691 46.65 1.75 -0.59
CA VAL A 691 46.73 3.05 0.10
C VAL A 691 47.95 3.80 -0.41
N SER A 692 47.88 5.13 -0.51
CA SER A 692 49.05 5.96 -0.83
C SER A 692 49.56 6.75 0.38
N ASN A 693 50.80 7.22 0.30
CA ASN A 693 51.29 8.26 1.20
C ASN A 693 50.72 9.64 0.82
N LEU A 694 50.55 10.51 1.81
CA LEU A 694 50.10 11.88 1.62
C LEU A 694 51.23 12.78 1.08
N ARG A 695 50.86 13.95 0.54
CA ARG A 695 51.82 15.05 0.39
C ARG A 695 52.07 15.69 1.75
N LYS A 696 53.28 16.22 1.93
CA LYS A 696 53.63 16.96 3.15
C LYS A 696 52.64 18.13 3.37
N GLY A 697 51.96 18.13 4.51
CA GLY A 697 50.97 19.14 4.87
C GLY A 697 49.55 18.91 4.33
N MET A 698 49.27 17.75 3.70
CA MET A 698 47.91 17.33 3.33
C MET A 698 47.35 16.33 4.34
N GLY A 699 46.02 16.13 4.33
CA GLY A 699 45.31 15.15 5.17
C GLY A 699 44.39 15.72 6.26
N GLY A 700 44.27 17.05 6.36
CA GLY A 700 43.48 17.72 7.39
C GLY A 700 44.17 17.74 8.76
N GLU A 701 43.40 18.03 9.80
CA GLU A 701 43.83 18.10 11.20
C GLU A 701 43.99 16.71 11.85
N PHE A 702 43.28 15.70 11.34
CA PHE A 702 43.24 14.34 11.92
C PHE A 702 43.65 13.23 10.93
N PRO A 703 44.82 13.31 10.28
CA PRO A 703 45.21 12.34 9.24
C PRO A 703 45.43 10.92 9.78
N LYS A 704 45.95 10.72 11.00
CA LYS A 704 46.11 9.37 11.60
C LYS A 704 44.76 8.76 11.92
N LEU A 705 43.85 9.54 12.48
CA LEU A 705 42.50 9.13 12.77
C LEU A 705 41.77 8.73 11.48
N ARG A 706 41.94 9.50 10.39
CA ARG A 706 41.39 9.17 9.06
C ARG A 706 41.93 7.84 8.53
N TYR A 707 43.24 7.61 8.59
CA TYR A 707 43.84 6.33 8.17
C TYR A 707 43.36 5.17 9.05
N PHE A 708 43.36 5.37 10.36
CA PHE A 708 42.93 4.37 11.35
C PHE A 708 41.50 3.89 11.09
N THR A 709 40.53 4.80 11.02
CA THR A 709 39.12 4.42 10.86
C THR A 709 38.84 3.86 9.47
N THR A 710 39.39 4.46 8.41
CA THR A 710 39.10 4.07 7.03
C THR A 710 39.67 2.70 6.69
N ILE A 711 40.94 2.44 7.04
CA ILE A 711 41.58 1.15 6.77
C ILE A 711 40.94 0.05 7.63
N ALA A 712 40.61 0.33 8.90
CA ALA A 712 39.88 -0.61 9.74
C ALA A 712 38.52 -0.99 9.11
N LYS A 713 37.75 -0.01 8.60
CA LYS A 713 36.48 -0.26 7.90
C LYS A 713 36.68 -1.09 6.64
N MET A 714 37.70 -0.80 5.83
CA MET A 714 38.03 -1.60 4.63
C MET A 714 38.31 -3.06 4.97
N ILE A 715 39.11 -3.35 6.01
CA ILE A 715 39.41 -4.73 6.44
C ILE A 715 38.12 -5.47 6.76
N ILE A 716 37.22 -4.84 7.50
CA ILE A 716 35.93 -5.41 7.91
C ILE A 716 35.01 -5.62 6.71
N GLU A 717 34.95 -4.66 5.80
CA GLU A 717 34.17 -4.72 4.58
C GLU A 717 34.59 -5.92 3.72
N MET A 718 35.90 -6.10 3.53
CA MET A 718 36.48 -7.22 2.78
C MET A 718 36.17 -8.58 3.43
N GLU A 719 36.28 -8.68 4.76
CA GLU A 719 35.97 -9.92 5.47
C GLU A 719 34.47 -10.25 5.43
N ARG A 720 33.58 -9.25 5.57
CA ARG A 720 32.13 -9.45 5.50
C ARG A 720 31.67 -9.84 4.10
N LEU A 721 32.11 -9.12 3.06
CA LEU A 721 31.82 -9.49 1.66
C LEU A 721 32.37 -10.87 1.33
N GLY A 722 33.59 -11.19 1.78
CA GLY A 722 34.19 -12.51 1.60
C GLY A 722 33.35 -13.65 2.19
N LYS A 723 32.74 -13.44 3.37
CA LYS A 723 31.79 -14.42 3.95
C LYS A 723 30.56 -14.63 3.09
N ILE A 724 29.97 -13.54 2.58
CA ILE A 724 28.78 -13.58 1.71
C ILE A 724 29.12 -14.31 0.41
N TRP A 725 30.23 -13.97 -0.23
CA TRP A 725 30.67 -14.62 -1.47
C TRP A 725 31.00 -16.09 -1.27
N ARG A 726 31.62 -16.47 -0.14
CA ARG A 726 31.87 -17.86 0.21
C ARG A 726 30.56 -18.64 0.34
N ARG A 727 29.57 -18.08 1.04
CA ARG A 727 28.23 -18.67 1.16
C ARG A 727 27.59 -18.87 -0.22
N TRP A 728 27.62 -17.87 -1.10
CA TRP A 728 27.08 -18.00 -2.47
C TRP A 728 27.82 -19.04 -3.30
N ALA A 729 29.13 -19.17 -3.12
CA ALA A 729 29.94 -20.17 -3.80
C ALA A 729 29.57 -21.59 -3.36
N ASP A 730 29.31 -21.78 -2.05
CA ASP A 730 28.85 -23.06 -1.48
C ASP A 730 27.44 -23.45 -1.97
N GLU A 731 26.55 -22.47 -2.18
CA GLU A 731 25.19 -22.67 -2.71
C GLU A 731 25.15 -23.10 -4.19
N LYS A 732 26.25 -22.85 -4.95
CA LYS A 732 26.44 -23.23 -6.37
C LYS A 732 25.34 -22.76 -7.33
N ARG A 733 24.61 -21.69 -6.99
CA ARG A 733 23.56 -21.10 -7.82
C ARG A 733 23.86 -19.63 -8.10
N GLU A 734 23.89 -19.27 -9.38
CA GLU A 734 23.91 -17.88 -9.84
C GLU A 734 25.03 -16.99 -9.24
N LEU A 735 26.13 -17.61 -8.75
CA LEU A 735 27.26 -16.92 -8.12
C LEU A 735 27.77 -15.72 -8.94
N ARG A 736 27.76 -15.87 -10.27
CA ARG A 736 28.26 -14.88 -11.22
C ARG A 736 27.53 -13.56 -11.11
N ASP A 737 26.20 -13.61 -11.11
CA ASP A 737 25.36 -12.43 -11.03
C ASP A 737 25.38 -11.88 -9.61
N LYS A 738 25.31 -12.74 -8.58
CA LYS A 738 25.35 -12.32 -7.17
C LYS A 738 26.61 -11.52 -6.81
N VAL A 739 27.81 -12.03 -7.18
CA VAL A 739 29.09 -11.34 -6.90
C VAL A 739 29.16 -10.02 -7.66
N VAL A 740 28.82 -10.00 -8.95
CA VAL A 740 28.89 -8.77 -9.75
C VAL A 740 27.87 -7.74 -9.25
N ASN A 741 26.65 -8.14 -8.90
CA ASN A 741 25.63 -7.25 -8.33
C ASN A 741 26.11 -6.61 -7.01
N SER A 742 26.79 -7.37 -6.14
CA SER A 742 27.38 -6.83 -4.89
C SER A 742 28.57 -5.88 -5.10
N LEU A 743 29.11 -5.80 -6.32
CA LEU A 743 30.24 -4.93 -6.69
C LEU A 743 29.82 -3.73 -7.52
N GLU A 744 28.78 -3.86 -8.35
CA GLU A 744 28.24 -2.78 -9.19
C GLU A 744 27.66 -1.62 -8.36
N GLY A 745 27.50 -1.81 -7.04
CA GLY A 745 27.31 -0.73 -6.07
C GLY A 745 26.04 0.07 -6.33
N HIS A 746 24.92 -0.39 -5.79
CA HIS A 746 23.68 0.38 -5.90
C HIS A 746 23.62 1.50 -4.88
N TRP A 747 23.56 2.75 -5.35
CA TRP A 747 23.37 3.91 -4.50
C TRP A 747 21.95 3.92 -3.91
N GLY A 748 21.87 3.80 -2.59
CA GLY A 748 20.66 3.99 -1.82
C GLY A 748 20.37 5.47 -1.56
N ARG A 749 19.40 6.04 -2.28
CA ARG A 749 18.97 7.44 -2.07
C ARG A 749 18.36 7.66 -0.70
N GLU A 750 17.60 6.68 -0.22
CA GLU A 750 16.89 6.76 1.05
C GLU A 750 17.77 6.31 2.23
N PRO A 751 17.67 6.94 3.41
CA PRO A 751 18.44 6.55 4.60
C PRO A 751 18.23 5.09 5.03
N LEU A 752 17.02 4.55 4.80
CA LEU A 752 16.62 3.18 5.12
C LEU A 752 16.86 2.19 3.98
N SER A 753 17.63 2.57 2.96
CA SER A 753 18.01 1.66 1.88
C SER A 753 18.87 0.50 2.38
N ALA A 754 18.72 -0.67 1.77
CA ALA A 754 19.51 -1.85 2.12
C ALA A 754 21.03 -1.60 2.05
N HIS A 755 21.48 -0.78 1.08
CA HIS A 755 22.86 -0.34 0.96
C HIS A 755 23.36 0.41 2.21
N ASN A 756 22.65 1.47 2.63
CA ASN A 756 23.07 2.28 3.78
C ASN A 756 23.08 1.46 5.09
N ILE A 757 22.11 0.56 5.27
CA ILE A 757 22.07 -0.33 6.44
C ILE A 757 23.21 -1.36 6.40
N PHE A 758 23.54 -1.91 5.22
CA PHE A 758 24.69 -2.81 5.06
C PHE A 758 26.02 -2.13 5.42
N GLU A 759 26.20 -0.90 4.93
CA GLU A 759 27.37 -0.05 5.20
C GLU A 759 27.49 0.30 6.69
N ASN A 760 26.38 0.59 7.37
CA ASN A 760 26.37 0.79 8.81
C ASN A 760 26.86 -0.44 9.58
N GLY A 761 26.51 -1.64 9.11
CA GLY A 761 27.01 -2.89 9.67
C GLY A 761 28.55 -2.97 9.72
N HIS A 762 29.27 -2.37 8.76
CA HIS A 762 30.73 -2.30 8.80
C HIS A 762 31.23 -1.40 9.94
N GLN A 763 30.58 -0.26 10.16
CA GLN A 763 30.91 0.68 11.22
C GLN A 763 30.64 0.09 12.61
N ARG A 764 29.56 -0.69 12.78
CA ARG A 764 29.25 -1.41 14.03
C ARG A 764 30.34 -2.41 14.41
N VAL A 765 30.79 -3.20 13.44
CA VAL A 765 31.90 -4.15 13.65
C VAL A 765 33.22 -3.41 13.92
N LEU A 766 33.44 -2.24 13.32
CA LEU A 766 34.62 -1.41 13.60
C LEU A 766 34.66 -1.00 15.07
N VAL A 767 33.57 -0.47 15.59
CA VAL A 767 33.46 -0.07 17.01
C VAL A 767 33.75 -1.26 17.93
N GLN A 768 33.22 -2.44 17.60
CA GLN A 768 33.50 -3.65 18.36
C GLN A 768 34.99 -4.01 18.35
N ARG A 769 35.67 -3.92 17.20
CA ARG A 769 37.11 -4.18 17.09
C ARG A 769 37.98 -3.13 17.77
N VAL A 770 37.54 -1.87 17.83
CA VAL A 770 38.22 -0.84 18.64
C VAL A 770 38.15 -1.21 20.12
N LYS A 771 37.01 -1.68 20.63
CA LYS A 771 36.89 -2.15 22.03
C LYS A 771 37.82 -3.35 22.30
N GLU A 772 37.95 -4.28 21.36
CA GLU A 772 38.91 -5.39 21.46
C GLU A 772 40.36 -4.91 21.46
N LEU A 773 40.70 -3.94 20.60
CA LEU A 773 42.03 -3.32 20.57
C LEU A 773 42.37 -2.66 21.92
N VAL A 774 41.42 -1.96 22.54
CA VAL A 774 41.58 -1.39 23.88
C VAL A 774 41.97 -2.48 24.88
N GLN A 775 41.26 -3.62 24.88
CA GLN A 775 41.58 -4.76 25.75
C GLN A 775 42.98 -5.33 25.48
N GLN A 776 43.39 -5.39 24.21
CA GLN A 776 44.73 -5.84 23.82
C GLN A 776 45.80 -4.87 24.32
N ILE A 777 45.62 -3.55 24.16
CA ILE A 777 46.59 -2.55 24.64
C ILE A 777 46.75 -2.66 26.16
N VAL A 778 45.65 -2.76 26.91
CA VAL A 778 45.67 -2.93 28.38
C VAL A 778 46.35 -4.24 28.78
N GLY A 779 46.09 -5.33 28.06
CA GLY A 779 46.66 -6.65 28.37
C GLY A 779 48.14 -6.83 28.01
N THR A 780 48.64 -6.11 27.01
CA THR A 780 49.99 -6.33 26.45
C THR A 780 51.05 -5.38 27.03
N VAL A 781 50.67 -4.17 27.42
CA VAL A 781 51.64 -3.10 27.75
C VAL A 781 51.84 -2.90 29.27
N GLY A 782 50.98 -3.45 30.13
CA GLY A 782 51.08 -3.26 31.59
C GLY A 782 50.91 -1.79 32.03
N ASP A 783 51.62 -1.35 33.08
CA ASP A 783 51.50 -0.01 33.71
C ASP A 783 52.06 1.18 32.87
N ASN A 784 52.22 1.06 31.54
CA ASN A 784 52.66 2.18 30.72
C ASN A 784 51.58 3.27 30.63
N ALA A 785 51.78 4.37 31.35
CA ALA A 785 50.83 5.46 31.47
C ALA A 785 50.37 6.05 30.13
N THR A 786 51.23 6.14 29.11
CA THR A 786 50.84 6.71 27.80
C THR A 786 49.98 5.74 26.98
N SER A 787 50.26 4.45 27.02
CA SER A 787 49.45 3.42 26.36
C SER A 787 48.09 3.22 27.07
N LEU A 788 48.07 3.32 28.41
CA LEU A 788 46.82 3.29 29.18
C LEU A 788 45.96 4.53 28.89
N ALA A 789 46.58 5.72 28.71
CA ALA A 789 45.86 6.93 28.31
C ALA A 789 45.23 6.80 26.91
N LEU A 790 45.99 6.29 25.93
CA LEU A 790 45.44 5.99 24.60
C LEU A 790 44.29 4.97 24.68
N ALA A 791 44.45 3.89 25.44
CA ALA A 791 43.38 2.89 25.60
C ALA A 791 42.11 3.51 26.19
N ALA A 792 42.23 4.40 27.18
CA ALA A 792 41.10 5.11 27.77
C ALA A 792 40.42 6.06 26.77
N ASP A 793 41.18 6.81 25.96
CA ASP A 793 40.61 7.71 24.96
C ASP A 793 40.04 6.94 23.74
N LEU A 794 40.63 5.82 23.31
CA LEU A 794 40.04 4.92 22.30
C LEU A 794 38.74 4.26 22.78
N GLN A 795 38.63 3.94 24.08
CA GLN A 795 37.37 3.49 24.67
C GLN A 795 36.28 4.55 24.55
N LYS A 796 36.63 5.83 24.72
CA LYS A 796 35.71 6.96 24.51
C LYS A 796 35.34 7.13 23.04
N VAL A 797 36.30 7.00 22.11
CA VAL A 797 36.03 7.00 20.65
C VAL A 797 35.00 5.92 20.29
N ALA A 798 35.15 4.71 20.83
CA ALA A 798 34.20 3.63 20.59
C ALA A 798 32.81 3.89 21.22
N ALA A 799 32.75 4.58 22.35
CA ALA A 799 31.50 4.91 23.04
C ALA A 799 30.74 6.06 22.37
N SER A 800 31.44 7.00 21.73
CA SER A 800 30.84 8.18 21.08
C SER A 800 30.57 8.02 19.59
N TYR A 801 30.92 6.86 19.01
CA TYR A 801 31.01 6.67 17.57
C TYR A 801 29.68 6.82 16.83
N HIS A 802 28.55 6.52 17.47
CA HIS A 802 27.22 6.67 16.89
C HIS A 802 26.49 7.93 17.36
N LEU A 803 27.07 8.66 18.31
CA LEU A 803 26.38 9.75 18.99
C LEU A 803 26.35 11.01 18.12
N ALA A 804 25.15 11.54 17.97
CA ALA A 804 24.90 12.88 17.47
C ALA A 804 23.69 13.47 18.21
N MET A 805 23.72 14.77 18.47
CA MET A 805 22.63 15.45 19.15
C MET A 805 22.47 16.89 18.66
N THR A 806 21.23 17.33 18.48
CA THR A 806 20.94 18.77 18.32
C THR A 806 20.65 19.36 19.69
N LEU A 807 21.44 20.36 20.07
CA LEU A 807 21.32 21.08 21.34
C LEU A 807 20.11 22.04 21.32
N PRO A 808 19.67 22.55 22.49
CA PRO A 808 18.49 23.42 22.58
C PRO A 808 18.54 24.72 21.76
N ASP A 809 19.74 25.17 21.38
CA ASP A 809 19.96 26.36 20.55
C ASP A 809 19.98 26.04 19.04
N GLY A 810 19.78 24.78 18.65
CA GLY A 810 19.83 24.30 17.27
C GLY A 810 21.21 23.87 16.80
N THR A 811 22.25 23.97 17.63
CA THR A 811 23.59 23.49 17.26
C THR A 811 23.59 21.96 17.17
N PHE A 812 23.83 21.43 15.97
CA PHE A 812 23.97 20.01 15.74
C PHE A 812 25.40 19.53 16.02
N VAL A 813 25.57 18.53 16.89
CA VAL A 813 26.88 18.08 17.37
C VAL A 813 27.07 16.58 17.11
N PRO A 814 27.87 16.19 16.10
CA PRO A 814 28.32 14.82 15.89
C PRO A 814 29.54 14.51 16.76
N CYS A 815 29.61 13.29 17.29
CA CYS A 815 30.69 12.87 18.20
C CYS A 815 31.58 11.75 17.62
N SER A 816 31.35 11.30 16.38
CA SER A 816 32.16 10.22 15.81
C SER A 816 33.52 10.72 15.33
N ALA A 817 34.56 9.96 15.67
CA ALA A 817 35.90 10.17 15.13
C ALA A 817 35.94 10.13 13.59
N TRP A 818 35.07 9.32 12.98
CA TRP A 818 34.95 9.21 11.53
C TRP A 818 34.51 10.53 10.88
N SER A 819 33.42 11.13 11.39
CA SER A 819 32.83 12.35 10.80
C SER A 819 33.80 13.52 10.92
N TRP A 820 34.47 13.69 12.06
CA TRP A 820 35.49 14.72 12.26
C TRP A 820 36.71 14.54 11.34
N ALA A 821 37.28 13.33 11.30
CA ALA A 821 38.44 13.05 10.45
C ALA A 821 38.12 13.15 8.95
N SER A 822 36.95 12.68 8.52
CA SER A 822 36.48 12.75 7.14
C SER A 822 36.24 14.20 6.70
N TYR A 823 35.52 14.99 7.50
CA TYR A 823 35.25 16.40 7.21
C TYR A 823 36.55 17.21 7.10
N SER A 824 37.47 17.02 8.06
CA SER A 824 38.77 17.68 8.06
C SER A 824 39.65 17.28 6.86
N SER A 825 39.67 16.00 6.49
CA SER A 825 40.47 15.53 5.33
C SER A 825 40.02 16.14 3.99
N LYS A 826 38.75 16.54 3.88
CA LYS A 826 38.18 17.21 2.70
C LYS A 826 38.34 18.73 2.74
N GLY A 827 39.08 19.26 3.70
CA GLY A 827 39.34 20.69 3.88
C GLY A 827 38.32 21.43 4.74
N GLY A 828 37.42 20.72 5.42
CA GLY A 828 36.53 21.30 6.43
C GLY A 828 37.31 21.72 7.69
N VAL A 829 36.80 22.73 8.41
CA VAL A 829 37.41 23.23 9.65
C VAL A 829 36.32 23.32 10.72
N GLY A 830 36.61 22.82 11.93
CA GLY A 830 35.68 22.82 13.05
C GLY A 830 34.54 21.79 12.89
N LEU A 831 33.35 22.17 13.34
CA LEU A 831 32.19 21.29 13.48
C LEU A 831 31.75 20.64 12.14
N PRO A 832 31.68 19.30 12.04
CA PRO A 832 31.23 18.63 10.82
C PRO A 832 29.79 18.98 10.44
N THR A 833 29.56 19.17 9.14
CA THR A 833 28.23 19.48 8.58
C THR A 833 27.35 18.23 8.45
N PRO A 834 26.00 18.35 8.44
CA PRO A 834 25.08 17.24 8.21
C PRO A 834 25.40 16.36 6.98
N LEU A 835 25.95 16.96 5.92
CA LEU A 835 26.34 16.26 4.69
C LEU A 835 27.53 15.30 4.85
N SER A 836 28.25 15.35 5.98
CA SER A 836 29.37 14.45 6.27
C SER A 836 29.02 13.25 7.15
N LEU A 837 27.75 13.11 7.56
CA LEU A 837 27.34 12.27 8.71
C LEU A 837 26.77 10.90 8.35
N HIS A 838 27.40 10.17 7.44
CA HIS A 838 26.90 8.85 7.06
C HIS A 838 26.89 7.88 8.26
N VAL A 839 27.86 7.97 9.18
CA VAL A 839 27.94 7.07 10.34
C VAL A 839 26.73 7.26 11.26
N GLU A 840 26.54 8.46 11.81
CA GLU A 840 25.49 8.74 12.79
C GLU A 840 24.10 8.61 12.17
N ARG A 841 23.94 9.06 10.92
CA ARG A 841 22.71 8.90 10.14
C ARG A 841 22.32 7.45 9.98
N ASP A 842 23.20 6.63 9.43
CA ASP A 842 22.88 5.24 9.11
C ASP A 842 22.71 4.42 10.39
N TRP A 843 23.39 4.80 11.47
CA TRP A 843 23.26 4.15 12.78
C TRP A 843 21.90 4.39 13.40
N ALA A 844 21.46 5.64 13.46
CA ALA A 844 20.13 6.01 13.98
C ALA A 844 19.01 5.42 13.10
N SER A 845 19.22 5.42 11.77
CA SER A 845 18.27 4.85 10.80
C SER A 845 18.11 3.34 10.98
N GLN A 846 19.22 2.61 11.17
CA GLN A 846 19.18 1.18 11.44
C GLN A 846 18.54 0.87 12.80
N ASP A 847 18.94 1.56 13.88
CA ASP A 847 18.33 1.36 15.20
C ASP A 847 16.80 1.56 15.12
N PHE A 848 16.35 2.61 14.42
CA PHE A 848 14.93 2.89 14.24
C PHE A 848 14.19 1.80 13.46
N LEU A 849 14.75 1.34 12.33
CA LEU A 849 14.16 0.29 11.52
C LEU A 849 14.09 -1.04 12.27
N VAL A 850 15.20 -1.46 12.89
CA VAL A 850 15.30 -2.74 13.59
C VAL A 850 14.36 -2.76 14.78
N GLU A 851 14.39 -1.75 15.65
CA GLU A 851 13.50 -1.72 16.82
C GLU A 851 12.02 -1.66 16.42
N TYR A 852 11.69 -0.92 15.35
CA TYR A 852 10.32 -0.88 14.87
C TYR A 852 9.86 -2.22 14.27
N PHE A 853 10.76 -2.88 13.52
CA PHE A 853 10.48 -4.19 12.95
C PHE A 853 10.37 -5.28 14.02
N GLU A 854 11.24 -5.30 15.02
CA GLU A 854 11.17 -6.20 16.18
C GLU A 854 9.88 -6.01 16.97
N ALA A 855 9.47 -4.76 17.20
CA ALA A 855 8.21 -4.47 17.88
C ALA A 855 6.99 -4.95 17.07
N SER A 856 7.11 -5.05 15.75
CA SER A 856 6.10 -5.66 14.86
C SER A 856 6.17 -7.19 14.79
N GLY A 857 7.16 -7.81 15.44
CA GLY A 857 7.36 -9.26 15.47
C GLY A 857 8.44 -9.79 14.54
N GLY A 858 9.13 -8.90 13.84
CA GLY A 858 10.33 -9.20 13.08
C GLY A 858 11.51 -9.57 13.97
N LYS A 859 12.62 -9.91 13.34
CA LYS A 859 13.91 -10.14 14.00
C LYS A 859 15.02 -9.46 13.21
N GLU A 860 16.06 -8.99 13.89
CA GLU A 860 17.21 -8.35 13.24
C GLU A 860 17.84 -9.25 12.17
N GLU A 861 17.92 -10.57 12.39
CA GLU A 861 18.52 -11.48 11.40
C GLU A 861 17.75 -11.49 10.07
N ALA A 862 16.44 -11.25 10.09
CA ALA A 862 15.65 -11.16 8.87
C ALA A 862 15.93 -9.86 8.09
N VAL A 863 16.41 -8.80 8.76
CA VAL A 863 16.89 -7.57 8.10
C VAL A 863 18.17 -7.88 7.32
N ASP A 864 19.13 -8.54 7.97
CA ASP A 864 20.38 -8.97 7.33
C ASP A 864 20.13 -9.93 6.16
N GLU A 865 19.26 -10.92 6.35
CA GLU A 865 18.86 -11.83 5.26
C GLU A 865 18.22 -11.08 4.10
N LYS A 866 17.38 -10.09 4.39
CA LYS A 866 16.71 -9.31 3.35
C LYS A 866 17.68 -8.40 2.59
N ILE A 867 18.65 -7.82 3.28
CA ILE A 867 19.75 -7.07 2.66
C ILE A 867 20.51 -7.97 1.70
N VAL A 868 20.94 -9.15 2.14
CA VAL A 868 21.66 -10.12 1.28
C VAL A 868 20.77 -10.54 0.09
N GLU A 869 19.48 -10.78 0.28
CA GLU A 869 18.56 -11.10 -0.82
C GLU A 869 18.47 -9.95 -1.85
N LEU A 870 18.45 -8.69 -1.40
CA LEU A 870 18.43 -7.52 -2.28
C LEU A 870 19.78 -7.31 -2.98
N MET A 871 20.91 -7.60 -2.31
CA MET A 871 22.25 -7.63 -2.91
C MET A 871 22.30 -8.64 -4.06
N GLU A 872 21.80 -9.85 -3.83
CA GLU A 872 21.74 -10.91 -4.86
C GLU A 872 20.98 -10.45 -6.11
N GLN A 873 19.95 -9.64 -5.94
CA GLN A 873 19.09 -9.13 -7.01
C GLN A 873 19.58 -7.83 -7.65
N GLY A 874 20.65 -7.21 -7.14
CA GLY A 874 21.08 -5.87 -7.57
C GLY A 874 20.08 -4.77 -7.23
N LYS A 875 19.47 -4.84 -6.03
CA LYS A 875 18.38 -3.96 -5.57
C LYS A 875 18.65 -3.33 -4.20
N GLU A 876 19.92 -3.16 -3.82
CA GLU A 876 20.28 -2.58 -2.51
C GLU A 876 19.82 -1.11 -2.34
N TRP A 877 19.47 -0.45 -3.46
CA TRP A 877 18.89 0.90 -3.44
C TRP A 877 17.45 0.94 -2.86
N GLN A 878 16.78 -0.21 -2.71
CA GLN A 878 15.42 -0.26 -2.19
C GLN A 878 15.38 0.08 -0.70
N ASP A 879 14.39 0.90 -0.34
CA ASP A 879 14.04 1.20 1.04
C ASP A 879 13.48 -0.05 1.74
N LEU A 880 14.08 -0.41 2.87
CA LEU A 880 13.67 -1.56 3.67
C LEU A 880 12.37 -1.33 4.46
N ALA A 881 12.01 -0.08 4.77
CA ALA A 881 10.82 0.20 5.59
C ALA A 881 9.53 -0.32 4.94
N PRO A 882 9.20 -0.02 3.66
CA PRO A 882 8.02 -0.55 3.01
C PRO A 882 8.04 -2.08 2.85
N ILE A 883 9.22 -2.68 2.78
CA ILE A 883 9.43 -4.13 2.59
C ILE A 883 9.18 -4.88 3.90
N LEU A 884 9.71 -4.37 5.01
CA LEU A 884 9.68 -5.02 6.32
C LEU A 884 8.46 -4.62 7.16
N LEU A 885 8.01 -3.37 7.07
CA LEU A 885 6.92 -2.81 7.88
C LEU A 885 5.58 -2.73 7.12
N GLY A 886 5.59 -2.91 5.80
CA GLY A 886 4.41 -2.84 4.93
C GLY A 886 4.22 -1.50 4.20
N THR A 887 3.37 -1.49 3.16
CA THR A 887 3.22 -0.35 2.24
C THR A 887 2.43 0.83 2.81
N ALA A 888 3.11 1.97 2.91
CA ALA A 888 2.58 3.31 3.12
C ALA A 888 2.19 4.00 1.78
N LYS A 889 1.45 3.32 0.89
CA LYS A 889 1.16 3.84 -0.47
C LYS A 889 0.13 4.98 -0.54
N GLU A 890 -0.48 5.37 0.58
CA GLU A 890 -1.64 6.29 0.59
C GLU A 890 -1.29 7.77 0.81
N ALA A 891 -0.03 8.13 1.09
CA ALA A 891 0.38 9.52 1.23
C ALA A 891 0.99 10.02 -0.08
N ASP A 892 0.17 10.67 -0.92
CA ASP A 892 0.57 11.16 -2.26
C ASP A 892 1.68 12.22 -2.24
N ALA A 893 1.96 12.85 -1.10
CA ALA A 893 3.15 13.70 -0.92
C ALA A 893 3.36 14.00 0.57
N ILE A 894 4.52 13.64 1.10
CA ILE A 894 5.12 14.42 2.19
C ILE A 894 5.51 15.74 1.54
N ILE A 895 5.05 16.87 2.08
CA ILE A 895 5.60 18.17 1.66
C ILE A 895 7.07 18.12 2.06
N GLN A 896 7.94 17.86 1.08
CA GLN A 896 9.38 17.99 1.29
C GLN A 896 9.60 19.46 1.59
N MET A 897 9.91 19.78 2.84
CA MET A 897 10.47 21.08 3.16
C MET A 897 11.74 21.20 2.30
N GLU A 898 11.84 22.27 1.52
CA GLU A 898 13.10 22.62 0.86
C GLU A 898 14.21 22.66 1.92
N PRO A 899 15.45 22.26 1.57
CA PRO A 899 16.56 22.18 2.52
C PRO A 899 16.62 23.44 3.38
N ALA A 900 16.77 23.26 4.70
CA ALA A 900 16.66 24.31 5.71
C ALA A 900 17.26 25.64 5.20
N PRO A 901 16.46 26.72 5.13
CA PRO A 901 16.99 28.03 4.77
C PRO A 901 18.08 28.45 5.78
N PRO A 902 18.86 29.52 5.53
CA PRO A 902 19.74 30.12 6.53
C PRO A 902 19.00 30.27 7.88
N PRO A 903 19.73 30.25 9.02
CA PRO A 903 19.14 30.30 10.35
C PRO A 903 18.07 31.38 10.40
N GLN A 904 16.83 30.95 10.64
CA GLN A 904 15.68 31.83 10.61
C GLN A 904 15.86 32.91 11.69
N PRO A 905 15.49 34.18 11.41
CA PRO A 905 15.51 35.21 12.44
C PRO A 905 14.53 34.85 13.56
N SER A 906 14.85 35.24 14.80
CA SER A 906 13.99 34.97 15.95
C SER A 906 12.74 35.85 15.94
N ALA A 907 11.60 35.29 16.37
CA ALA A 907 10.40 36.07 16.67
C ALA A 907 10.54 36.78 18.03
N GLY A 908 9.90 37.94 18.17
CA GLY A 908 9.74 38.64 19.44
C GLY A 908 8.84 37.88 20.42
N ALA A 909 8.89 38.28 21.69
CA ALA A 909 8.16 37.62 22.77
C ALA A 909 6.78 38.25 23.02
N LEU A 910 5.83 37.43 23.47
CA LEU A 910 4.55 37.89 24.00
C LEU A 910 4.74 38.59 25.36
N ILE A 911 4.09 39.73 25.53
CA ILE A 911 4.11 40.54 26.75
C ILE A 911 2.95 40.10 27.66
N ARG A 912 3.26 39.51 28.82
CA ARG A 912 2.25 39.08 29.80
C ARG A 912 1.51 40.27 30.37
N TYR A 913 0.20 40.11 30.62
CA TYR A 913 -0.55 41.07 31.40
C TYR A 913 -0.21 40.97 32.90
N ASP A 914 0.18 42.09 33.52
CA ASP A 914 0.66 42.15 34.91
C ASP A 914 -0.34 41.62 35.97
N ARG A 915 -1.63 41.54 35.64
CA ARG A 915 -2.67 41.03 36.56
C ARG A 915 -3.11 39.61 36.25
N ASN A 916 -2.33 38.87 35.47
CA ASN A 916 -2.55 37.44 35.29
C ASN A 916 -2.52 36.67 36.62
N PRO A 917 -3.22 35.53 36.73
CA PRO A 917 -4.16 35.00 35.73
C PRO A 917 -5.52 35.72 35.78
N ILE A 918 -6.15 35.90 34.62
CA ILE A 918 -7.43 36.58 34.45
C ILE A 918 -8.64 35.70 34.80
N LEU A 919 -8.50 34.37 34.74
CA LEU A 919 -9.50 33.42 35.25
C LEU A 919 -8.87 32.38 36.15
N LYS A 920 -9.57 32.08 37.26
CA LYS A 920 -9.28 31.01 38.20
C LYS A 920 -10.53 30.13 38.42
N PRO A 921 -10.37 28.87 38.86
CA PRO A 921 -11.48 27.99 39.19
C PRO A 921 -12.39 28.58 40.28
N ILE A 922 -13.70 28.44 40.11
CA ILE A 922 -14.69 28.89 41.10
C ILE A 922 -15.19 27.67 41.88
N LYS A 923 -14.82 27.56 43.16
CA LYS A 923 -15.14 26.38 43.98
C LYS A 923 -16.65 26.11 44.14
N LYS A 924 -17.50 27.14 44.05
CA LYS A 924 -18.97 27.00 44.13
C LYS A 924 -19.62 26.41 42.88
N HIS A 925 -18.97 26.49 41.71
CA HIS A 925 -19.51 25.96 40.45
C HIS A 925 -18.95 24.56 40.24
N ALA A 926 -19.79 23.53 40.42
CA ALA A 926 -19.34 22.14 40.47
C ALA A 926 -18.50 21.72 39.25
N TRP A 927 -18.91 22.14 38.05
CA TRP A 927 -18.32 21.78 36.75
C TRP A 927 -16.98 22.46 36.43
N GLU A 928 -16.62 23.55 37.12
CA GLU A 928 -15.37 24.29 36.92
C GLU A 928 -14.56 24.46 38.22
N SER A 929 -14.93 23.71 39.25
CA SER A 929 -14.39 23.85 40.60
C SER A 929 -12.91 23.43 40.73
N LYS A 930 -12.39 22.67 39.75
CA LYS A 930 -11.03 22.13 39.80
C LYS A 930 -10.07 22.98 38.97
N TYR A 931 -10.31 23.09 37.66
CA TYR A 931 -9.42 23.75 36.70
C TYR A 931 -10.19 24.57 35.67
N VAL A 932 -9.58 25.65 35.17
CA VAL A 932 -10.02 26.42 34.00
C VAL A 932 -8.83 26.71 33.11
N LEU A 933 -8.92 26.39 31.82
CA LEU A 933 -7.76 26.33 30.93
C LEU A 933 -8.15 26.44 29.45
N ASN A 934 -7.13 26.56 28.60
CA ASN A 934 -7.15 26.46 27.13
C ASN A 934 -8.35 27.15 26.45
N PRO A 935 -8.52 28.48 26.63
CA PRO A 935 -9.67 29.20 26.08
C PRO A 935 -9.56 29.40 24.58
N GLY A 936 -10.61 29.02 23.86
CA GLY A 936 -10.91 29.60 22.55
C GLY A 936 -11.37 31.03 22.72
N SER A 937 -11.09 31.88 21.74
CA SER A 937 -11.51 33.29 21.78
C SER A 937 -12.05 33.76 20.44
N ILE A 938 -13.09 34.57 20.47
CA ILE A 938 -13.64 35.25 19.29
C ILE A 938 -14.04 36.67 19.65
N ARG A 939 -13.76 37.63 18.77
CA ARG A 939 -14.20 39.02 18.91
C ARG A 939 -15.47 39.22 18.09
N LEU A 940 -16.53 39.71 18.72
CA LEU A 940 -17.79 40.05 18.06
C LEU A 940 -18.16 41.48 18.44
N GLY A 941 -17.96 42.41 17.50
CA GLY A 941 -17.94 43.85 17.78
C GLY A 941 -16.87 44.19 18.84
N LYS A 942 -17.23 45.05 19.78
CA LYS A 942 -16.28 45.56 20.80
C LYS A 942 -15.92 44.57 21.90
N LYS A 943 -16.57 43.40 21.97
CA LYS A 943 -16.39 42.42 23.05
C LYS A 943 -15.59 41.20 22.59
N VAL A 944 -14.76 40.70 23.49
CA VAL A 944 -14.10 39.40 23.34
C VAL A 944 -14.86 38.35 24.14
N TYR A 945 -15.15 37.23 23.50
CA TYR A 945 -15.82 36.08 24.08
C TYR A 945 -14.81 34.95 24.22
N LEU A 946 -14.58 34.50 25.45
CA LEU A 946 -13.70 33.40 25.81
C LEU A 946 -14.54 32.15 26.06
N VAL A 947 -14.40 31.16 25.18
CA VAL A 947 -14.96 29.83 25.38
C VAL A 947 -13.88 28.95 26.01
N TYR A 948 -13.90 28.88 27.34
CA TYR A 948 -12.85 28.21 28.11
C TYR A 948 -13.22 26.78 28.47
N ARG A 949 -12.21 25.90 28.47
CA ARG A 949 -12.34 24.56 29.03
C ARG A 949 -12.32 24.66 30.55
N ALA A 950 -13.20 23.91 31.20
CA ALA A 950 -13.18 23.75 32.64
C ALA A 950 -13.47 22.31 33.04
N THR A 951 -12.97 21.94 34.21
CA THR A 951 -13.11 20.61 34.77
C THR A 951 -13.51 20.69 36.23
N GLY A 952 -14.49 19.87 36.61
CA GLY A 952 -14.99 19.73 37.97
C GLY A 952 -14.31 18.60 38.73
N LYS A 953 -14.87 18.27 39.90
CA LYS A 953 -14.43 17.08 40.67
C LYS A 953 -14.79 15.76 39.99
N ASP A 954 -15.73 15.79 39.04
CA ASP A 954 -16.13 14.66 38.20
C ASP A 954 -15.10 14.34 37.09
N ASN A 955 -14.09 15.20 36.90
CA ASN A 955 -13.06 15.10 35.86
C ASN A 955 -13.64 15.09 34.43
N ILE A 956 -14.83 15.65 34.21
CA ILE A 956 -15.44 15.79 32.89
C ILE A 956 -15.20 17.21 32.37
N SER A 957 -14.53 17.34 31.23
CA SER A 957 -14.29 18.64 30.60
C SER A 957 -15.56 19.20 29.94
N ARG A 958 -15.86 20.46 30.21
CA ARG A 958 -16.98 21.22 29.62
C ARG A 958 -16.49 22.60 29.18
N LEU A 959 -17.27 23.27 28.32
CA LEU A 959 -16.92 24.60 27.84
C LEU A 959 -17.80 25.67 28.50
N GLY A 960 -17.17 26.65 29.12
CA GLY A 960 -17.80 27.83 29.72
C GLY A 960 -17.68 29.07 28.85
N LEU A 961 -18.39 30.14 29.20
CA LEU A 961 -18.27 31.44 28.55
C LEU A 961 -17.88 32.52 29.56
N ALA A 962 -16.85 33.29 29.21
CA ALA A 962 -16.48 34.54 29.85
C ALA A 962 -16.38 35.64 28.79
N VAL A 963 -16.70 36.88 29.15
CA VAL A 963 -16.73 38.02 28.24
C VAL A 963 -15.84 39.13 28.80
N SER A 964 -15.11 39.80 27.92
CA SER A 964 -14.30 40.96 28.24
C SER A 964 -14.63 42.10 27.28
N GLU A 965 -14.73 43.32 27.80
CA GLU A 965 -14.95 44.53 27.00
C GLU A 965 -13.63 45.22 26.62
N ASP A 966 -12.59 45.09 27.47
CA ASP A 966 -11.26 45.68 27.25
C ASP A 966 -10.20 44.66 26.80
N GLY A 967 -10.56 43.37 26.77
CA GLY A 967 -9.65 42.25 26.43
C GLY A 967 -8.82 41.73 27.60
N PHE A 968 -8.88 42.35 28.78
CA PHE A 968 -8.05 42.00 29.93
C PHE A 968 -8.87 41.64 31.17
N LYS A 969 -9.93 42.40 31.45
CA LYS A 969 -10.83 42.17 32.58
C LYS A 969 -12.09 41.46 32.12
N ILE A 970 -12.47 40.44 32.87
CA ILE A 970 -13.70 39.70 32.63
C ILE A 970 -14.87 40.51 33.19
N SER A 971 -15.73 41.01 32.30
CA SER A 971 -16.94 41.76 32.64
C SER A 971 -18.12 40.84 32.95
N GLU A 972 -18.15 39.65 32.36
CA GLU A 972 -19.20 38.65 32.55
C GLU A 972 -18.63 37.23 32.51
N ARG A 973 -19.13 36.33 33.37
CA ARG A 973 -18.80 34.90 33.35
C ARG A 973 -20.04 34.11 33.78
N LEU A 974 -20.45 33.15 32.95
CA LEU A 974 -21.67 32.39 33.19
C LEU A 974 -21.47 31.32 34.27
N GLU A 975 -22.52 31.06 35.06
CA GLU A 975 -22.49 30.05 36.13
C GLU A 975 -22.64 28.61 35.61
N GLN A 976 -23.18 28.44 34.40
CA GLN A 976 -23.42 27.14 33.76
C GLN A 976 -22.58 27.00 32.48
N PRO A 977 -22.18 25.78 32.10
CA PRO A 977 -21.47 25.56 30.85
C PRO A 977 -22.35 25.89 29.64
N ILE A 978 -21.73 26.32 28.55
CA ILE A 978 -22.40 26.59 27.28
C ILE A 978 -22.37 25.40 26.32
N PHE A 979 -21.51 24.42 26.60
CA PHE A 979 -21.38 23.20 25.81
C PHE A 979 -20.87 22.04 26.68
N GLU A 980 -21.57 20.90 26.63
CA GLU A 980 -21.30 19.72 27.44
C GLU A 980 -21.37 18.43 26.60
N PRO A 981 -20.78 17.32 27.07
CA PRO A 981 -20.88 16.01 26.41
C PRO A 981 -22.32 15.56 26.15
N LYS A 982 -22.60 15.05 24.94
CA LYS A 982 -23.90 14.48 24.57
C LYS A 982 -23.84 13.07 23.96
N SER A 983 -22.65 12.61 23.56
CA SER A 983 -22.47 11.31 22.92
C SER A 983 -21.38 10.49 23.62
N SER A 984 -21.33 9.18 23.33
CA SER A 984 -20.28 8.29 23.82
C SER A 984 -18.86 8.72 23.38
N ASN A 985 -18.74 9.40 22.23
CA ASN A 985 -17.47 9.95 21.74
C ASN A 985 -16.95 11.12 22.60
N GLU A 986 -17.77 11.67 23.48
CA GLU A 986 -17.45 12.83 24.33
C GLU A 986 -17.52 12.49 25.83
N GLU A 987 -17.65 11.22 26.21
CA GLU A 987 -17.99 10.82 27.58
C GLU A 987 -17.00 11.34 28.66
N LYS A 988 -15.74 11.60 28.28
CA LYS A 988 -14.72 12.19 29.17
C LYS A 988 -14.62 13.72 29.03
N GLY A 989 -15.21 14.31 28.00
CA GLY A 989 -15.37 15.76 27.89
C GLY A 989 -15.28 16.32 26.48
N CYS A 990 -15.62 17.61 26.38
CA CYS A 990 -15.37 18.45 25.21
C CYS A 990 -14.25 19.44 25.57
N GLU A 991 -13.14 19.41 24.82
CA GLU A 991 -11.88 20.07 25.21
C GLU A 991 -11.39 21.05 24.16
N ASP A 992 -10.65 22.07 24.62
CA ASP A 992 -9.76 22.91 23.83
C ASP A 992 -10.41 23.46 22.54
N ALA A 993 -11.49 24.23 22.70
CA ALA A 993 -12.28 24.76 21.60
C ALA A 993 -11.55 25.84 20.80
N ARG A 994 -11.58 25.75 19.46
CA ARG A 994 -11.10 26.78 18.51
C ARG A 994 -12.31 27.31 17.73
N LEU A 995 -12.50 28.63 17.74
CA LEU A 995 -13.69 29.29 17.19
C LEU A 995 -13.35 30.06 15.91
N THR A 996 -14.09 29.81 14.83
CA THR A 996 -13.88 30.46 13.53
C THR A 996 -15.22 31.00 13.01
N LEU A 997 -15.26 32.27 12.61
CA LEU A 997 -16.46 32.90 12.03
C LEU A 997 -16.49 32.63 10.52
N ILE A 998 -17.52 31.95 10.02
CA ILE A 998 -17.72 31.70 8.59
C ILE A 998 -19.20 31.94 8.26
N GLY A 999 -19.47 32.84 7.31
CA GLY A 999 -20.83 33.10 6.82
C GLY A 999 -21.85 33.46 7.91
N GLY A 1000 -21.47 34.26 8.92
CA GLY A 1000 -22.35 34.67 10.03
C GLY A 1000 -22.64 33.57 11.07
N ARG A 1001 -21.89 32.48 11.03
CA ARG A 1001 -21.96 31.38 12.01
C ARG A 1001 -20.59 31.17 12.65
N ILE A 1002 -20.61 30.85 13.94
CA ILE A 1002 -19.42 30.45 14.68
C ILE A 1002 -19.30 28.94 14.53
N PHE A 1003 -18.25 28.49 13.85
CA PHE A 1003 -17.85 27.09 13.81
C PHE A 1003 -16.84 26.85 14.94
N MET A 1004 -16.99 25.71 15.60
CA MET A 1004 -16.16 25.31 16.73
C MET A 1004 -15.62 23.92 16.46
N LEU A 1005 -14.30 23.83 16.30
CA LEU A 1005 -13.57 22.57 16.41
C LEU A 1005 -13.14 22.38 17.86
N TYR A 1006 -13.29 21.16 18.36
CA TYR A 1006 -12.96 20.79 19.73
C TYR A 1006 -12.50 19.34 19.79
N THR A 1007 -11.74 18.99 20.82
CA THR A 1007 -11.40 17.59 21.08
C THR A 1007 -12.56 16.92 21.82
N ALA A 1008 -13.22 15.98 21.16
CA ALA A 1008 -14.19 15.06 21.76
C ALA A 1008 -13.42 13.88 22.39
N TYR A 1009 -13.44 13.78 23.71
CA TYR A 1009 -12.63 12.80 24.43
C TYR A 1009 -13.50 11.68 25.01
N SER A 1010 -13.11 10.42 24.74
CA SER A 1010 -13.74 9.22 25.29
C SER A 1010 -12.73 8.23 25.89
N SER A 1011 -13.21 7.10 26.41
CA SER A 1011 -12.36 5.96 26.77
C SER A 1011 -11.66 5.31 25.58
N ILE A 1012 -12.19 5.48 24.38
CA ILE A 1012 -11.69 4.83 23.15
C ILE A 1012 -10.65 5.71 22.47
N ALA A 1013 -10.97 6.99 22.22
CA ALA A 1013 -10.10 7.90 21.48
C ALA A 1013 -10.36 9.37 21.84
N ALA A 1014 -9.37 10.22 21.57
CA ALA A 1014 -9.57 11.66 21.45
C ALA A 1014 -9.69 12.00 19.97
N GLN A 1015 -10.81 12.60 19.56
CA GLN A 1015 -11.14 12.89 18.17
C GLN A 1015 -11.48 14.36 17.99
N ILE A 1016 -11.46 14.84 16.74
CA ILE A 1016 -11.92 16.19 16.42
C ILE A 1016 -13.44 16.16 16.19
N GLY A 1017 -14.17 16.93 17.00
CA GLY A 1017 -15.59 17.20 16.81
C GLY A 1017 -15.81 18.57 16.16
N LEU A 1018 -16.86 18.67 15.34
CA LEU A 1018 -17.30 19.94 14.73
C LEU A 1018 -18.69 20.32 15.23
N ALA A 1019 -18.84 21.56 15.68
CA ALA A 1019 -20.12 22.15 16.03
C ALA A 1019 -20.26 23.56 15.45
N SER A 1020 -21.50 24.06 15.29
CA SER A 1020 -21.70 25.46 14.95
C SER A 1020 -22.98 26.06 15.54
N ILE A 1021 -22.96 27.39 15.71
CA ILE A 1021 -24.07 28.20 16.21
C ILE A 1021 -24.15 29.51 15.42
N ALA A 1022 -25.35 30.03 15.19
CA ALA A 1022 -25.50 31.35 14.55
C ALA A 1022 -25.05 32.45 15.51
N VAL A 1023 -24.40 33.51 14.99
CA VAL A 1023 -23.92 34.63 15.84
C VAL A 1023 -25.06 35.22 16.68
N ASN A 1024 -26.24 35.43 16.09
CA ASN A 1024 -27.41 35.97 16.81
C ASN A 1024 -27.89 35.07 17.95
N ASP A 1025 -27.80 33.75 17.80
CA ASP A 1025 -28.19 32.82 18.85
C ASP A 1025 -27.11 32.70 19.94
N PHE A 1026 -25.84 32.82 19.57
CA PHE A 1026 -24.72 32.89 20.51
C PHE A 1026 -24.80 34.15 21.39
N LEU A 1027 -25.00 35.33 20.75
CA LEU A 1027 -25.20 36.59 21.46
C LEU A 1027 -26.52 36.64 22.23
N GLY A 1028 -27.51 35.87 21.80
CA GLY A 1028 -28.79 35.69 22.48
C GLY A 1028 -28.78 34.62 23.58
N PHE A 1029 -27.61 34.07 23.94
CA PHE A 1029 -27.43 33.05 24.98
C PHE A 1029 -28.27 31.77 24.78
N LYS A 1030 -28.54 31.38 23.52
CA LYS A 1030 -29.37 30.20 23.18
C LYS A 1030 -28.52 28.95 22.95
N TRP A 1031 -27.93 28.39 24.01
CA TRP A 1031 -26.99 27.26 23.93
C TRP A 1031 -27.58 25.97 23.37
N GLN A 1032 -28.89 25.76 23.46
CA GLN A 1032 -29.59 24.67 22.80
C GLN A 1032 -29.51 24.72 21.26
N ALA A 1033 -29.15 25.88 20.67
CA ALA A 1033 -29.02 26.06 19.23
C ALA A 1033 -27.68 25.55 18.65
N TRP A 1034 -26.76 25.06 19.49
CA TRP A 1034 -25.55 24.39 19.01
C TRP A 1034 -25.89 23.17 18.15
N ARG A 1035 -25.49 23.20 16.89
CA ARG A 1035 -25.57 22.07 15.96
C ARG A 1035 -24.26 21.29 16.01
N ARG A 1036 -24.29 20.02 16.42
CA ARG A 1036 -23.14 19.10 16.27
C ARG A 1036 -23.20 18.50 14.88
N HIS A 1037 -22.09 18.56 14.15
CA HIS A 1037 -21.96 17.99 12.81
C HIS A 1037 -21.39 16.57 12.85
N GLY A 1038 -20.77 16.16 13.96
CA GLY A 1038 -20.19 14.83 14.16
C GLY A 1038 -18.67 14.88 14.32
N MET A 1039 -18.03 13.71 14.28
CA MET A 1039 -16.57 13.57 14.30
C MET A 1039 -16.03 13.83 12.90
N VAL A 1040 -14.99 14.66 12.79
CA VAL A 1040 -14.36 15.01 11.50
C VAL A 1040 -13.74 13.76 10.85
N PHE A 1041 -13.00 12.99 11.65
CA PHE A 1041 -12.41 11.70 11.28
C PHE A 1041 -12.89 10.59 12.23
N PRO A 1042 -14.08 10.01 11.99
CA PRO A 1042 -14.65 9.02 12.89
C PRO A 1042 -13.70 7.82 13.11
N GLY A 1043 -13.44 7.49 14.38
CA GLY A 1043 -12.60 6.38 14.80
C GLY A 1043 -11.09 6.66 14.80
N PHE A 1044 -10.63 7.85 14.41
CA PHE A 1044 -9.21 8.17 14.29
C PHE A 1044 -8.73 9.14 15.39
N PRO A 1045 -7.69 8.79 16.16
CA PRO A 1045 -7.15 9.67 17.21
C PRO A 1045 -6.52 10.94 16.61
N ASP A 1046 -7.07 12.11 16.96
CA ASP A 1046 -6.64 13.39 16.42
C ASP A 1046 -7.03 14.57 17.34
N LYS A 1047 -6.26 15.65 17.29
CA LYS A 1047 -6.44 16.86 18.13
C LYS A 1047 -6.07 18.13 17.37
N ASP A 1048 -6.19 19.27 18.06
CA ASP A 1048 -5.73 20.58 17.59
C ASP A 1048 -6.38 21.05 16.28
N GLY A 1049 -7.64 20.63 16.07
CA GLY A 1049 -8.46 21.07 14.95
C GLY A 1049 -8.68 22.59 14.94
N ALA A 1050 -8.32 23.27 13.84
CA ALA A 1050 -8.60 24.68 13.63
C ALA A 1050 -8.98 24.97 12.17
N LEU A 1051 -10.09 25.69 11.94
CA LEU A 1051 -10.54 26.08 10.61
C LEU A 1051 -9.92 27.41 10.18
N PHE A 1052 -9.55 27.49 8.91
CA PHE A 1052 -9.35 28.77 8.26
C PHE A 1052 -10.70 29.47 8.06
N PRO A 1053 -10.77 30.81 8.19
CA PRO A 1053 -12.01 31.55 8.04
C PRO A 1053 -12.44 31.73 6.57
N GLU A 1054 -11.60 31.34 5.61
CA GLU A 1054 -11.80 31.51 4.16
C GLU A 1054 -11.66 30.18 3.40
N GLN A 1055 -12.05 30.20 2.12
CA GLN A 1055 -11.89 29.07 1.21
C GLN A 1055 -10.65 29.26 0.32
N PHE A 1056 -10.00 28.15 -0.02
CA PHE A 1056 -8.87 28.06 -0.93
C PHE A 1056 -9.27 27.16 -2.09
N ASP A 1057 -9.25 27.70 -3.31
CA ASP A 1057 -9.71 27.01 -4.52
C ASP A 1057 -11.11 26.35 -4.36
N GLY A 1058 -12.05 27.09 -3.77
CA GLY A 1058 -13.41 26.63 -3.51
C GLY A 1058 -13.57 25.62 -2.36
N LYS A 1059 -12.49 25.28 -1.64
CA LYS A 1059 -12.50 24.32 -0.51
C LYS A 1059 -12.20 25.01 0.82
N TYR A 1060 -12.79 24.52 1.90
CA TYR A 1060 -12.42 24.87 3.26
C TYR A 1060 -11.14 24.12 3.66
N ALA A 1061 -10.25 24.80 4.38
CA ALA A 1061 -9.04 24.20 4.94
C ALA A 1061 -9.15 24.05 6.46
N MET A 1062 -8.57 22.97 6.99
CA MET A 1062 -8.48 22.69 8.43
C MET A 1062 -7.07 22.25 8.79
N LEU A 1063 -6.51 22.83 9.85
CA LEU A 1063 -5.34 22.31 10.56
C LEU A 1063 -5.76 21.25 11.56
N HIS A 1064 -4.97 20.18 11.69
CA HIS A 1064 -5.15 19.14 12.71
C HIS A 1064 -3.78 18.56 13.10
N ARG A 1065 -3.73 17.61 14.05
CA ARG A 1065 -2.47 17.03 14.51
C ARG A 1065 -2.58 15.53 14.70
N VAL A 1066 -2.16 14.80 13.66
CA VAL A 1066 -1.70 13.44 13.81
C VAL A 1066 -0.32 13.49 14.45
N ASP A 1067 -0.24 13.04 15.69
CA ASP A 1067 0.99 13.11 16.50
C ASP A 1067 2.18 12.50 15.74
N PRO A 1068 3.32 13.20 15.62
CA PRO A 1068 3.71 14.44 16.33
C PRO A 1068 3.60 15.75 15.52
N HIS A 1069 3.08 15.72 14.29
CA HIS A 1069 3.18 16.82 13.31
C HIS A 1069 1.87 17.62 13.16
N ILE A 1070 1.94 18.85 12.65
CA ILE A 1070 0.74 19.59 12.19
C ILE A 1070 0.42 19.15 10.77
N TRP A 1071 -0.85 18.84 10.54
CA TRP A 1071 -1.41 18.46 9.25
C TRP A 1071 -2.40 19.51 8.75
N ILE A 1072 -2.55 19.59 7.44
CA ILE A 1072 -3.59 20.36 6.76
C ILE A 1072 -4.43 19.44 5.88
N THR A 1073 -5.75 19.66 5.88
CA THR A 1073 -6.69 18.96 5.01
C THR A 1073 -7.71 19.92 4.40
N PHE A 1074 -8.30 19.51 3.29
CA PHE A 1074 -9.29 20.29 2.55
C PHE A 1074 -10.63 19.56 2.42
N SER A 1075 -11.72 20.33 2.33
CA SER A 1075 -13.08 19.81 2.13
C SER A 1075 -13.96 20.82 1.39
N SER A 1076 -14.81 20.37 0.48
CA SER A 1076 -15.80 21.23 -0.18
C SER A 1076 -16.99 21.61 0.73
N HIS A 1077 -17.10 21.00 1.91
CA HIS A 1077 -18.21 21.21 2.84
C HIS A 1077 -17.78 21.29 4.31
N LEU A 1078 -18.59 21.96 5.13
CA LEU A 1078 -18.44 22.07 6.60
C LEU A 1078 -19.33 21.07 7.38
N SER A 1079 -19.62 19.91 6.78
CA SER A 1079 -20.26 18.77 7.43
C SER A 1079 -19.27 17.62 7.66
N CYS A 1080 -19.57 16.75 8.62
CA CYS A 1080 -18.76 15.57 8.91
C CYS A 1080 -19.40 14.27 8.36
N PRO A 1081 -18.59 13.23 8.06
CA PRO A 1081 -17.12 13.22 8.10
C PRO A 1081 -16.51 14.08 6.97
N TRP A 1082 -15.26 14.51 7.15
CA TRP A 1082 -14.50 15.16 6.07
C TRP A 1082 -13.94 14.12 5.08
N PRO A 1083 -13.59 14.52 3.84
CA PRO A 1083 -13.00 13.62 2.85
C PRO A 1083 -11.71 12.97 3.39
N ARG A 1084 -11.47 11.72 2.99
CA ARG A 1084 -10.30 10.91 3.38
C ARG A 1084 -9.06 11.19 2.53
N LYS A 1085 -9.26 11.91 1.43
CA LYS A 1085 -8.24 12.38 0.50
C LYS A 1085 -7.89 13.81 0.88
N GLU A 1086 -6.72 14.29 0.46
CA GLU A 1086 -6.24 15.67 0.66
C GLU A 1086 -5.62 15.98 2.04
N HIS A 1087 -5.10 14.98 2.74
CA HIS A 1087 -4.26 15.16 3.93
C HIS A 1087 -2.80 15.38 3.57
N LYS A 1088 -2.19 16.41 4.18
CA LYS A 1088 -0.75 16.69 4.05
C LYS A 1088 -0.15 17.01 5.42
N ILE A 1089 1.07 16.54 5.68
CA ILE A 1089 1.89 17.06 6.77
C ILE A 1089 2.30 18.49 6.37
N LEU A 1090 1.83 19.49 7.12
CA LEU A 1090 2.14 20.91 6.88
C LEU A 1090 3.51 21.26 7.44
N THR A 1091 3.77 20.86 8.68
CA THR A 1091 5.06 21.07 9.33
C THR A 1091 5.28 20.02 10.41
N ASP A 1092 6.53 19.66 10.62
CA ASP A 1092 6.94 18.63 11.55
C ASP A 1092 7.25 19.11 12.96
N SER A 1093 7.23 18.19 13.92
CA SER A 1093 8.03 18.37 15.13
C SER A 1093 9.51 18.42 14.74
N THR A 1094 10.26 19.34 15.31
CA THR A 1094 11.70 19.40 15.06
C THR A 1094 12.43 18.17 15.60
N TYR A 1095 13.72 18.11 15.32
CA TYR A 1095 14.62 17.05 15.78
C TYR A 1095 15.37 17.46 17.05
N GLY A 1096 15.91 16.46 17.76
CA GLY A 1096 16.82 16.71 18.87
C GLY A 1096 16.18 17.40 20.09
N MET A 1097 16.96 18.24 20.77
CA MET A 1097 16.57 18.91 22.02
C MET A 1097 15.87 20.26 21.83
N LEU A 1098 15.41 20.56 20.61
CA LEU A 1098 14.67 21.78 20.31
C LEU A 1098 13.34 21.82 21.08
N TRP A 1099 12.84 23.04 21.30
CA TRP A 1099 11.71 23.31 22.20
C TRP A 1099 10.38 22.69 21.74
N ASP A 1100 10.28 22.33 20.45
CA ASP A 1100 9.15 21.69 19.79
C ASP A 1100 9.49 20.30 19.19
N GLY A 1101 10.58 19.69 19.68
CA GLY A 1101 11.12 18.44 19.10
C GLY A 1101 10.37 17.16 19.46
N LYS A 1102 9.59 17.15 20.56
CA LYS A 1102 8.75 15.99 20.89
C LYS A 1102 7.48 15.98 20.05
N LYS A 1103 6.80 17.12 19.96
CA LYS A 1103 5.60 17.33 19.13
C LYS A 1103 5.29 18.81 18.98
N ILE A 1104 4.59 19.13 17.89
CA ILE A 1104 4.06 20.47 17.60
C ILE A 1104 2.55 20.37 17.32
N GLY A 1105 1.79 21.44 17.57
CA GLY A 1105 0.37 21.46 17.28
C GLY A 1105 -0.19 22.87 17.08
N GLY A 1106 -1.36 22.94 16.43
CA GLY A 1106 -2.10 24.18 16.23
C GLY A 1106 -2.57 24.77 17.57
N GLY A 1107 -2.38 26.07 17.76
CA GLY A 1107 -2.89 26.81 18.91
C GLY A 1107 -4.23 27.46 18.58
N ALA A 1108 -4.16 28.75 18.23
CA ALA A 1108 -5.31 29.55 17.82
C ALA A 1108 -5.70 29.31 16.35
N PRO A 1109 -6.95 29.62 15.94
CA PRO A 1109 -7.31 29.70 14.52
C PRO A 1109 -6.35 30.61 13.72
N PRO A 1110 -6.03 30.28 12.46
CA PRO A 1110 -5.16 31.10 11.61
C PRO A 1110 -5.62 32.55 11.52
N ILE A 1111 -4.70 33.48 11.73
CA ILE A 1111 -4.97 34.93 11.71
C ILE A 1111 -4.48 35.49 10.37
N LYS A 1112 -5.38 36.14 9.63
CA LYS A 1112 -5.04 36.75 8.34
C LYS A 1112 -4.25 38.03 8.55
N THR A 1113 -3.05 38.11 7.98
CA THR A 1113 -2.22 39.32 7.95
C THR A 1113 -1.90 39.66 6.50
N ARG A 1114 -1.43 40.88 6.23
CA ARG A 1114 -0.97 41.24 4.87
C ARG A 1114 0.26 40.46 4.41
N TYR A 1115 0.94 39.75 5.32
CA TYR A 1115 2.18 39.01 5.07
C TYR A 1115 1.98 37.51 4.91
N GLY A 1116 0.78 37.00 5.19
CA GLY A 1116 0.53 35.57 5.35
C GLY A 1116 -0.53 35.26 6.40
N TRP A 1117 -0.88 33.98 6.51
CA TRP A 1117 -1.63 33.46 7.64
C TRP A 1117 -0.69 33.25 8.82
N LEU A 1118 -0.84 34.07 9.86
CA LEU A 1118 -0.11 33.94 11.11
C LEU A 1118 -0.78 32.90 12.00
N LEU A 1119 -0.07 31.84 12.29
CA LEU A 1119 -0.49 30.78 13.21
C LEU A 1119 0.29 30.93 14.50
N ILE A 1120 -0.41 30.88 15.64
CA ILE A 1120 0.23 30.66 16.93
C ILE A 1120 0.18 29.16 17.22
N THR A 1121 1.34 28.54 17.33
CA THR A 1121 1.49 27.11 17.58
C THR A 1121 1.92 26.84 19.01
N HIS A 1122 1.77 25.61 19.45
CA HIS A 1122 2.45 25.12 20.65
C HIS A 1122 3.47 24.05 20.27
N GLY A 1123 4.57 24.02 21.02
CA GLY A 1123 5.64 23.05 20.88
C GLY A 1123 5.98 22.44 22.23
N VAL A 1124 6.38 21.18 22.20
CA VAL A 1124 6.71 20.39 23.39
C VAL A 1124 8.09 19.81 23.25
N ASP A 1125 8.90 19.97 24.30
CA ASP A 1125 10.20 19.31 24.39
C ASP A 1125 10.11 17.96 25.12
N TYR A 1126 11.22 17.22 25.14
CA TYR A 1126 11.29 15.91 25.82
C TYR A 1126 11.23 16.00 27.35
N LEU A 1127 11.39 17.19 27.93
CA LEU A 1127 11.11 17.46 29.35
C LEU A 1127 9.64 17.81 29.61
N ARG A 1128 8.80 17.73 28.56
CA ARG A 1128 7.35 18.01 28.57
C ARG A 1128 7.02 19.46 28.93
N VAL A 1129 7.92 20.40 28.63
CA VAL A 1129 7.62 21.83 28.75
C VAL A 1129 6.87 22.28 27.50
N TYR A 1130 5.67 22.85 27.68
CA TYR A 1130 4.88 23.40 26.58
C TYR A 1130 5.15 24.89 26.45
N ARG A 1131 5.50 25.32 25.24
CA ARG A 1131 5.77 26.71 24.88
C ARG A 1131 4.95 27.10 23.65
N LEU A 1132 4.82 28.39 23.39
CA LEU A 1132 4.19 28.91 22.17
C LEU A 1132 5.25 29.35 21.16
N GLY A 1133 4.95 29.19 19.87
CA GLY A 1133 5.72 29.73 18.75
C GLY A 1133 4.81 30.26 17.65
N VAL A 1134 5.39 30.60 16.49
CA VAL A 1134 4.64 31.09 15.33
C VAL A 1134 5.05 30.41 14.03
N LEU A 1135 4.06 30.29 13.14
CA LEU A 1135 4.24 29.96 11.73
C LEU A 1135 3.58 31.05 10.89
N LEU A 1136 4.15 31.35 9.72
CA LEU A 1136 3.54 32.17 8.69
C LEU A 1136 3.35 31.30 7.44
N LEU A 1137 2.11 31.20 6.96
CA LEU A 1137 1.78 30.47 5.74
C LEU A 1137 1.40 31.43 4.62
N ASP A 1138 1.56 30.99 3.37
CA ASP A 1138 1.16 31.79 2.21
C ASP A 1138 -0.35 32.06 2.15
N LEU A 1139 -0.72 33.26 1.69
CA LEU A 1139 -2.12 33.70 1.65
C LEU A 1139 -2.94 32.97 0.58
N VAL A 1140 -2.30 32.56 -0.51
CA VAL A 1140 -2.95 31.90 -1.66
C VAL A 1140 -2.93 30.39 -1.48
N ASP A 1141 -1.77 29.83 -1.11
CA ASP A 1141 -1.60 28.41 -0.85
C ASP A 1141 -1.21 28.16 0.61
N PRO A 1142 -2.17 27.80 1.49
CA PRO A 1142 -1.91 27.60 2.91
C PRO A 1142 -1.10 26.32 3.19
N THR A 1143 -0.69 25.58 2.16
CA THR A 1143 0.24 24.45 2.28
C THR A 1143 1.72 24.88 2.23
N VAL A 1144 1.99 26.14 1.90
CA VAL A 1144 3.35 26.69 1.84
C VAL A 1144 3.69 27.42 3.14
N VAL A 1145 4.73 26.94 3.84
CA VAL A 1145 5.27 27.60 5.04
C VAL A 1145 6.30 28.66 4.61
N ILE A 1146 6.01 29.93 4.89
CA ILE A 1146 6.90 31.07 4.61
C ILE A 1146 7.95 31.24 5.72
N TYR A 1147 7.52 31.10 6.98
CA TYR A 1147 8.37 31.32 8.15
C TYR A 1147 7.94 30.44 9.32
N ARG A 1148 8.92 29.97 10.09
CA ARG A 1148 8.74 29.25 11.35
C ARG A 1148 9.71 29.82 12.38
N SER A 1149 9.19 30.21 13.55
CA SER A 1149 10.05 30.74 14.61
C SER A 1149 11.00 29.67 15.15
N PRO A 1150 12.32 29.91 15.20
CA PRO A 1150 13.28 28.98 15.81
C PRO A 1150 13.19 28.99 17.35
N ASN A 1151 12.66 30.07 17.92
CA ASN A 1151 12.50 30.28 19.36
C ASN A 1151 11.02 30.24 19.79
N ALA A 1152 10.80 30.01 21.09
CA ALA A 1152 9.50 30.22 21.70
C ALA A 1152 9.19 31.72 21.86
N ILE A 1153 7.96 32.12 21.57
CA ILE A 1153 7.43 33.48 21.82
C ILE A 1153 6.88 33.63 23.25
N LEU A 1154 6.55 32.52 23.91
CA LEU A 1154 6.10 32.47 25.30
C LEU A 1154 6.45 31.12 25.91
N GLU A 1155 7.04 31.14 27.09
CA GLU A 1155 7.37 29.93 27.86
C GLU A 1155 6.97 30.08 29.34
N PRO A 1156 6.83 28.99 30.10
CA PRO A 1156 6.48 29.06 31.52
C PRO A 1156 7.57 29.74 32.37
N GLN A 1157 7.32 30.98 32.82
CA GLN A 1157 8.26 31.73 33.67
C GLN A 1157 7.65 32.04 35.03
N GLU A 1158 6.35 32.37 35.04
CA GLU A 1158 5.62 32.76 36.24
C GLU A 1158 5.21 31.56 37.10
N LYS A 1159 5.00 31.80 38.40
CA LYS A 1159 4.61 30.73 39.35
C LYS A 1159 3.35 29.98 38.92
N TYR A 1160 2.38 30.69 38.34
CA TYR A 1160 1.12 30.11 37.87
C TYR A 1160 1.25 29.35 36.54
N GLU A 1161 2.35 29.54 35.80
CA GLU A 1161 2.66 28.83 34.54
C GLU A 1161 3.52 27.58 34.80
N LYS A 1162 4.47 27.69 35.73
CA LYS A 1162 5.28 26.57 36.21
C LYS A 1162 4.43 25.57 36.99
N GLY A 1163 3.48 26.06 37.78
CA GLY A 1163 2.60 25.23 38.60
C GLY A 1163 3.32 24.52 39.75
N GLU A 1164 2.53 23.90 40.63
CA GLU A 1164 2.98 23.10 41.76
C GLU A 1164 2.54 21.63 41.58
N PRO A 1165 3.46 20.66 41.64
CA PRO A 1165 3.12 19.24 41.54
C PRO A 1165 2.03 18.83 42.55
N GLY A 1166 0.98 18.17 42.06
CA GLY A 1166 -0.14 17.68 42.87
C GLY A 1166 -1.25 18.70 43.16
N LYS A 1167 -1.04 19.97 42.84
CA LYS A 1167 -2.05 21.04 42.96
C LYS A 1167 -2.59 21.47 41.60
N ASP A 1168 -1.70 21.63 40.65
CA ASP A 1168 -2.01 21.97 39.26
C ASP A 1168 -2.02 20.69 38.41
N TRP A 1169 -2.76 20.69 37.29
CA TRP A 1169 -2.94 19.48 36.49
C TRP A 1169 -1.66 19.08 35.76
N VAL A 1170 -1.05 19.99 35.00
CA VAL A 1170 0.18 19.73 34.23
C VAL A 1170 1.14 20.91 34.42
N PRO A 1171 2.19 20.76 35.25
CA PRO A 1171 3.23 21.78 35.45
C PRO A 1171 3.99 22.13 34.17
N ASN A 1172 4.59 23.32 34.12
CA ASN A 1172 5.40 23.84 33.00
C ASN A 1172 4.66 23.89 31.65
N VAL A 1173 3.44 24.45 31.66
CA VAL A 1173 2.60 24.56 30.46
C VAL A 1173 2.15 25.99 30.24
N VAL A 1174 2.37 26.49 29.01
CA VAL A 1174 1.56 27.54 28.40
C VAL A 1174 0.94 27.00 27.10
N PHE A 1175 -0.38 27.16 26.94
CA PHE A 1175 -1.12 26.59 25.81
C PHE A 1175 -2.24 27.54 25.36
N THR A 1176 -2.41 27.78 24.05
CA THR A 1176 -3.47 28.66 23.54
C THR A 1176 -4.41 27.94 22.59
N CYS A 1177 -5.69 28.29 22.64
CA CYS A 1177 -6.70 27.91 21.64
C CYS A 1177 -7.31 29.16 20.97
N GLY A 1178 -6.82 30.35 21.29
CA GLY A 1178 -7.53 31.59 21.01
C GLY A 1178 -6.62 32.80 21.04
N ALA A 1179 -6.57 33.49 19.91
CA ALA A 1179 -6.02 34.83 19.79
C ALA A 1179 -6.96 35.69 18.95
N VAL A 1180 -7.06 36.98 19.28
CA VAL A 1180 -7.92 37.95 18.58
C VAL A 1180 -7.19 39.28 18.44
N PRO A 1181 -7.53 40.10 17.43
CA PRO A 1181 -7.10 41.49 17.38
C PRO A 1181 -7.52 42.25 18.65
N ARG A 1182 -6.69 43.19 19.10
CA ARG A 1182 -6.96 44.05 20.25
C ARG A 1182 -8.14 44.99 19.98
N GLU A 1183 -8.25 45.52 18.78
CA GLU A 1183 -9.32 46.41 18.33
C GLU A 1183 -10.25 45.67 17.35
N ASP A 1184 -11.53 46.04 17.28
CA ASP A 1184 -12.37 45.62 16.14
C ASP A 1184 -12.07 46.55 14.94
N GLU A 1185 -12.28 46.07 13.71
CA GLU A 1185 -12.29 46.84 12.43
C GLU A 1185 -11.39 46.31 11.29
N LYS A 1186 -10.70 45.17 11.45
CA LYS A 1186 -9.85 44.63 10.36
C LYS A 1186 -10.01 43.15 10.10
N ASP A 1187 -10.38 42.82 8.86
CA ASP A 1187 -10.37 41.44 8.34
C ASP A 1187 -8.93 40.95 8.05
N MET A 1188 -7.98 41.86 7.89
CA MET A 1188 -6.57 41.58 7.63
C MET A 1188 -5.68 42.53 8.43
N LEU A 1189 -4.76 41.97 9.22
CA LEU A 1189 -3.88 42.75 10.10
C LEU A 1189 -2.61 43.23 9.39
N GLY A 1190 -2.17 44.44 9.75
CA GLY A 1190 -0.87 45.02 9.39
C GLY A 1190 0.14 44.93 10.53
N ALA A 1191 1.36 45.42 10.30
CA ALA A 1191 2.48 45.31 11.24
C ALA A 1191 2.19 45.88 12.64
N GLU A 1192 1.55 47.06 12.70
CA GLU A 1192 1.29 47.77 13.97
C GLU A 1192 0.06 47.27 14.73
N ASP A 1193 -0.72 46.36 14.14
CA ASP A 1193 -1.89 45.81 14.79
C ASP A 1193 -1.47 44.88 15.94
N GLU A 1194 -2.14 45.01 17.09
CA GLU A 1194 -1.83 44.24 18.30
C GLU A 1194 -2.79 43.06 18.48
N LEU A 1195 -2.25 41.92 18.90
CA LEU A 1195 -2.97 40.70 19.21
C LEU A 1195 -3.12 40.51 20.72
N LEU A 1196 -4.27 39.98 21.13
CA LEU A 1196 -4.51 39.43 22.45
C LEU A 1196 -4.47 37.90 22.35
N VAL A 1197 -3.51 37.27 23.01
CA VAL A 1197 -3.34 35.82 23.04
C VAL A 1197 -3.75 35.31 24.41
N TYR A 1198 -4.86 34.57 24.48
CA TYR A 1198 -5.34 33.95 25.71
C TYR A 1198 -4.76 32.56 25.84
N TYR A 1199 -4.19 32.25 27.01
CA TYR A 1199 -3.48 31.00 27.21
C TYR A 1199 -3.84 30.34 28.54
N GLY A 1200 -4.00 29.02 28.52
CA GLY A 1200 -3.97 28.18 29.70
C GLY A 1200 -2.56 28.12 30.28
N ALA A 1201 -2.47 28.12 31.60
CA ALA A 1201 -1.22 28.07 32.35
C ALA A 1201 -1.29 26.94 33.39
N ALA A 1202 -0.28 26.06 33.35
CA ALA A 1202 -0.21 24.82 34.15
C ALA A 1202 -1.48 23.95 34.12
N ASP A 1203 -2.24 24.00 33.02
CA ASP A 1203 -3.57 23.38 32.87
C ASP A 1203 -4.52 23.64 34.06
N SER A 1204 -4.45 24.85 34.63
CA SER A 1204 -5.15 25.17 35.90
C SER A 1204 -5.78 26.55 35.95
N VAL A 1205 -5.18 27.54 35.29
CA VAL A 1205 -5.66 28.93 35.20
C VAL A 1205 -5.50 29.48 33.79
N ILE A 1206 -6.08 30.66 33.53
CA ILE A 1206 -5.97 31.34 32.23
C ILE A 1206 -5.31 32.71 32.39
N GLY A 1207 -4.31 32.99 31.56
CA GLY A 1207 -3.70 34.30 31.37
C GLY A 1207 -3.99 34.91 30.00
N VAL A 1208 -3.58 36.16 29.83
CA VAL A 1208 -3.54 36.85 28.53
C VAL A 1208 -2.18 37.52 28.34
N ALA A 1209 -1.71 37.54 27.10
CA ALA A 1209 -0.49 38.23 26.69
C ALA A 1209 -0.72 38.97 25.37
N THR A 1210 0.11 39.97 25.06
CA THR A 1210 -0.02 40.77 23.84
C THR A 1210 1.28 40.88 23.05
N ALA A 1211 1.15 41.11 21.74
CA ALA A 1211 2.26 41.45 20.85
C ALA A 1211 1.70 42.15 19.61
N ARG A 1212 2.51 43.00 18.96
CA ARG A 1212 2.21 43.48 17.62
C ARG A 1212 2.49 42.38 16.60
N VAL A 1213 1.84 42.43 15.45
CA VAL A 1213 2.14 41.52 14.34
C VAL A 1213 3.61 41.62 13.94
N SER A 1214 4.18 42.83 13.92
CA SER A 1214 5.61 43.06 13.64
C SER A 1214 6.56 42.50 14.70
N ASP A 1215 6.08 42.24 15.91
CA ASP A 1215 6.91 41.59 16.94
C ASP A 1215 6.99 40.09 16.66
N LEU A 1216 5.95 39.48 16.10
CA LEU A 1216 5.86 38.04 15.85
C LEU A 1216 6.44 37.63 14.48
N ILE A 1217 6.42 38.54 13.50
CA ILE A 1217 6.94 38.32 12.15
C ILE A 1217 8.24 39.14 11.99
N PRO A 1218 9.40 38.50 11.78
CA PRO A 1218 10.66 39.22 11.61
C PRO A 1218 10.67 40.17 10.42
N SER A 1219 11.46 41.23 10.52
CA SER A 1219 11.46 42.34 9.55
C SER A 1219 11.73 41.95 8.10
N GLU A 1220 12.45 40.86 7.90
CA GLU A 1220 12.80 40.26 6.61
C GLU A 1220 11.55 39.78 5.86
N TYR A 1221 10.49 39.41 6.58
CA TYR A 1221 9.22 38.93 6.04
C TYR A 1221 8.12 40.01 6.04
N LEU A 1222 8.44 41.24 6.48
CA LEU A 1222 7.51 42.38 6.53
C LEU A 1222 7.57 43.27 5.27
N ASN A 1223 8.50 43.02 4.35
CA ASN A 1223 8.69 43.80 3.13
C ASN A 1223 8.14 43.03 1.92
N ASP A 1224 7.32 43.72 1.12
CA ASP A 1224 6.63 43.18 -0.08
C ASP A 1224 7.57 42.56 -1.12
#